data_AF-R4U4S2-F1
#
_entry.id   AF-R4U4S2-F1
#
_cell.length_a   1.000
_cell.length_b   1.000
_cell.length_c   1.000
_cell.angle_alpha   90.00
_cell.angle_beta   90.00
_cell.angle_gamma   90.00
#
_symmetry.space_group_name_H-M   'P 1'
#
loop_
_entity.id
_entity.type
_entity.pdbx_description
1 polymer ?
#
loop_
_entity_poly.entity_id
_entity_poly.type
_entity_poly.pdbx_seq_one_letter_code
_entity_poly.pdbx_strand_id
1 'polypeptide(L)'
;MLRLIALASSLITVTPSMTTMTYYALNDNSNQRIIDPEILREDIFKNSIYGGQVKYSEFDGQTFYSDEALNEYLLQNNKVTSILTSSNPNKIIKNYEHMTLDETKIYDADLNNFKQLYRDAFGNVAYSRQAALDTYVNKGHVKAQYSYDGFYWFDTPEEAKINEKYNMKINKSLYYIYQNQYYNVFNDKDINALLSLMDEGYYANINESLTQSPLQNPIIEKGDSKLIYDLLKKDFQKDWNGDYYNQITESETQYKLSIAPSASNRITVQYFDKNGKAIGGATDYWAGSAFTFEPLNVKYNSGQEVINGFKNAKWGEGTEGTPGFGWRYKTTTLEGYKNGQQVKVKINLVPTKWSKGGGKTPAPNLNDYSYADQSTGKIKLYSNPDKHDDQFLDVTPEKQGVYSPDNITTEEKNKFYNEWYDKYFNSVITNFGVNDNRQVTYDDIKNGNYIKNVVFDGEGSKGFIYKDKAYDINYSKGYSQSLIESYLHWVEIKAKLLENPVTVEGKTVYQLRNDFLATKEQLDKFLYLEGNFQSKLMYSYSPDPDISDRQGKMLAPTLEEAKEKQIINDNKTLRKQFIAYDAFGNEEVASASAEDAIRQLTNKIQLTSKFIHKKEISSWDPNVKRSWDLTISDGRYNVYRIEDPNQGGKFIYYPSQDLALAAVKANAKLSSSVNTLEKAIYLYNYSATNGQVIPFVFYDNDVNSVIKKIYQYEEWTVN
;
A
#
# COMPACT_ATOMS: atom_id res chain seq x y z
N MET A 1 -62.04 -95.00 -1.01
CA MET A 1 -61.43 -96.20 -0.38
C MET A 1 -60.07 -95.79 0.19
N LEU A 2 -59.81 -96.09 1.47
CA LEU A 2 -58.60 -95.79 2.26
C LEU A 2 -58.32 -94.31 2.61
N ARG A 3 -59.06 -93.78 3.60
CA ARG A 3 -58.62 -92.85 4.68
C ARG A 3 -59.82 -92.44 5.56
N LEU A 4 -60.54 -93.45 6.06
CA LEU A 4 -61.70 -93.28 6.96
C LEU A 4 -61.61 -94.20 8.19
N ILE A 5 -60.38 -94.60 8.54
CA ILE A 5 -60.07 -95.49 9.67
C ILE A 5 -58.84 -94.88 10.37
N ALA A 6 -59.05 -94.00 11.35
CA ALA A 6 -58.13 -93.67 12.46
C ALA A 6 -58.52 -92.32 13.08
N LEU A 7 -59.59 -92.28 13.87
CA LEU A 7 -59.78 -91.40 15.04
C LEU A 7 -61.15 -91.70 15.67
N ALA A 8 -61.38 -92.98 15.94
CA ALA A 8 -62.45 -93.47 16.81
C ALA A 8 -61.88 -94.60 17.68
N SER A 9 -60.66 -94.40 18.18
CA SER A 9 -59.90 -95.35 18.99
C SER A 9 -59.60 -94.75 20.36
N SER A 10 -60.63 -94.65 21.19
CA SER A 10 -60.50 -94.67 22.65
C SER A 10 -61.81 -95.20 23.25
N LEU A 11 -61.95 -96.52 23.17
CA LEU A 11 -62.45 -97.42 24.21
C LEU A 11 -63.48 -96.83 25.17
N ILE A 12 -64.77 -97.08 24.90
CA ILE A 12 -65.70 -97.40 25.98
C ILE A 12 -65.87 -98.92 25.92
N THR A 13 -65.03 -99.61 26.70
CA THR A 13 -65.21 -101.01 27.06
C THR A 13 -66.41 -101.11 28.00
N VAL A 14 -67.54 -101.63 27.52
CA VAL A 14 -68.60 -102.12 28.41
C VAL A 14 -68.77 -103.60 28.12
N THR A 15 -68.39 -104.44 29.08
CA THR A 15 -68.65 -105.88 29.07
C THR A 15 -70.15 -106.14 28.97
N PRO A 16 -70.60 -106.96 28.00
CA PRO A 16 -72.01 -107.22 27.82
C PRO A 16 -72.52 -108.32 28.77
N SER A 17 -73.83 -108.22 29.02
CA SER A 17 -74.76 -109.32 29.33
C SER A 17 -74.94 -109.65 30.83
N MET A 18 -76.12 -110.06 31.29
CA MET A 18 -77.26 -110.70 30.60
C MET A 18 -78.59 -110.36 31.25
N THR A 19 -79.68 -110.27 30.47
CA THR A 19 -80.89 -111.06 30.75
C THR A 19 -81.73 -111.29 29.48
N THR A 20 -81.82 -112.58 29.14
CA THR A 20 -82.96 -113.35 28.60
C THR A 20 -83.71 -112.95 27.32
N MET A 21 -83.50 -113.82 26.32
CA MET A 21 -84.47 -114.43 25.38
C MET A 21 -85.69 -113.60 24.96
N THR A 22 -85.62 -113.05 23.76
CA THR A 22 -86.77 -112.58 23.00
C THR A 22 -87.67 -113.76 22.63
N TYR A 23 -88.95 -113.66 23.01
CA TYR A 23 -90.00 -114.62 22.67
C TYR A 23 -90.21 -114.65 21.16
N TYR A 24 -89.99 -115.81 20.53
CA TYR A 24 -90.39 -116.04 19.15
C TYR A 24 -91.81 -116.60 19.12
N ALA A 25 -92.74 -115.92 18.45
CA ALA A 25 -94.02 -116.53 18.11
C ALA A 25 -93.79 -117.51 16.95
N LEU A 26 -94.02 -118.81 17.19
CA LEU A 26 -94.05 -119.82 16.13
C LEU A 26 -95.41 -119.75 15.43
N ASN A 27 -95.39 -119.49 14.12
CA ASN A 27 -96.56 -119.61 13.26
C ASN A 27 -96.56 -121.03 12.67
N ASP A 28 -97.56 -121.84 13.02
CA ASP A 28 -97.74 -123.21 12.55
C ASP A 28 -98.02 -123.20 11.04
N ASN A 29 -96.94 -123.20 10.24
CA ASN A 29 -96.78 -123.93 8.97
C ASN A 29 -95.50 -123.57 8.18
N SER A 30 -94.56 -122.78 8.71
CA SER A 30 -93.20 -122.67 8.11
C SER A 30 -92.18 -122.08 9.11
N ASN A 31 -91.07 -122.78 9.35
CA ASN A 31 -89.97 -122.42 10.27
C ASN A 31 -89.18 -121.15 9.84
N GLN A 32 -89.80 -119.97 9.86
CA GLN A 32 -89.10 -118.67 9.78
C GLN A 32 -89.50 -117.75 10.93
N ARG A 33 -88.51 -117.33 11.72
CA ARG A 33 -88.63 -116.37 12.83
C ARG A 33 -88.49 -114.95 12.27
N ILE A 34 -89.46 -114.06 12.50
CA ILE A 34 -89.41 -112.64 12.10
C ILE A 34 -89.45 -111.77 13.37
N ILE A 35 -88.51 -110.82 13.51
CA ILE A 35 -88.50 -109.81 14.59
C ILE A 35 -89.24 -108.56 14.09
N ASP A 36 -90.13 -107.99 14.92
CA ASP A 36 -90.89 -106.77 14.59
C ASP A 36 -90.00 -105.51 14.58
N PRO A 37 -90.03 -104.67 13.50
CA PRO A 37 -89.19 -103.48 13.38
C PRO A 37 -89.38 -102.42 14.46
N GLU A 38 -90.58 -102.27 15.01
CA GLU A 38 -90.84 -101.25 16.04
C GLU A 38 -90.26 -101.68 17.39
N ILE A 39 -90.32 -102.97 17.70
CA ILE A 39 -89.64 -103.53 18.88
C ILE A 39 -88.12 -103.32 18.76
N LEU A 40 -87.56 -103.51 17.55
CA LEU A 40 -86.14 -103.27 17.29
C LEU A 40 -85.76 -101.79 17.42
N ARG A 41 -86.62 -100.87 16.96
CA ARG A 41 -86.43 -99.43 17.10
C ARG A 41 -86.39 -99.01 18.57
N GLU A 42 -87.35 -99.48 19.37
CA GLU A 42 -87.38 -99.21 20.80
C GLU A 42 -86.12 -99.77 21.50
N ASP A 43 -85.68 -100.95 21.11
CA ASP A 43 -84.45 -101.55 21.64
C ASP A 43 -83.20 -100.73 21.31
N ILE A 44 -83.06 -100.25 20.06
CA ILE A 44 -81.96 -99.38 19.63
C ILE A 44 -81.93 -98.10 20.46
N PHE A 45 -83.07 -97.43 20.63
CA PHE A 45 -83.12 -96.21 21.42
C PHE A 45 -82.80 -96.47 22.89
N LYS A 46 -83.39 -97.52 23.48
CA LYS A 46 -83.23 -97.81 24.90
C LYS A 46 -81.81 -98.26 25.27
N ASN A 47 -81.12 -98.92 24.34
CA ASN A 47 -79.82 -99.54 24.61
C ASN A 47 -78.65 -98.89 23.84
N SER A 48 -78.85 -97.76 23.16
CA SER A 48 -77.77 -96.99 22.52
C SER A 48 -76.96 -96.16 23.52
N ILE A 49 -75.65 -96.04 23.27
CA ILE A 49 -74.67 -95.30 24.06
C ILE A 49 -74.37 -93.98 23.35
N TYR A 50 -74.50 -92.86 24.06
CA TYR A 50 -74.19 -91.53 23.52
C TYR A 50 -72.67 -91.30 23.36
N GLY A 51 -72.26 -90.78 22.21
CA GLY A 51 -70.86 -90.61 21.78
C GLY A 51 -70.37 -89.16 21.58
N GLY A 52 -71.20 -88.13 21.83
CA GLY A 52 -70.80 -86.71 21.81
C GLY A 52 -71.39 -85.85 20.67
N GLN A 53 -71.00 -84.57 20.58
CA GLN A 53 -71.42 -83.59 19.56
C GLN A 53 -70.26 -83.10 18.67
N VAL A 54 -70.54 -82.82 17.39
CA VAL A 54 -69.57 -82.23 16.43
C VAL A 54 -70.12 -80.93 15.81
N LYS A 55 -69.27 -79.89 15.72
CA LYS A 55 -69.57 -78.59 15.08
C LYS A 55 -69.11 -78.55 13.63
N TYR A 56 -69.89 -77.92 12.75
CA TYR A 56 -69.53 -77.62 11.37
C TYR A 56 -70.14 -76.28 10.91
N SER A 57 -69.58 -75.69 9.85
CA SER A 57 -70.14 -74.51 9.17
C SER A 57 -70.63 -74.90 7.79
N GLU A 58 -71.83 -74.49 7.41
CA GLU A 58 -72.27 -74.59 6.00
C GLU A 58 -71.99 -73.29 5.28
N PHE A 59 -71.58 -73.30 4.02
CA PHE A 59 -71.51 -72.12 3.17
C PHE A 59 -71.77 -72.52 1.72
N ASP A 60 -72.66 -71.80 1.04
CA ASP A 60 -73.00 -72.04 -0.37
C ASP A 60 -73.42 -73.52 -0.66
N GLY A 61 -74.17 -74.11 0.28
CA GLY A 61 -74.64 -75.50 0.20
C GLY A 61 -73.58 -76.57 0.48
N GLN A 62 -72.35 -76.20 0.87
CA GLN A 62 -71.28 -77.12 1.24
C GLN A 62 -70.98 -77.08 2.74
N THR A 63 -70.51 -78.20 3.30
CA THR A 63 -70.22 -78.36 4.73
C THR A 63 -68.71 -78.32 4.99
N PHE A 64 -68.27 -77.45 5.89
CA PHE A 64 -66.88 -77.23 6.27
C PHE A 64 -66.66 -77.52 7.76
N TYR A 65 -65.65 -78.33 8.07
CA TYR A 65 -65.36 -78.78 9.44
C TYR A 65 -64.19 -78.02 10.10
N SER A 66 -63.59 -77.04 9.41
CA SER A 66 -62.61 -76.09 9.96
C SER A 66 -62.72 -74.72 9.28
N ASP A 67 -62.21 -73.68 9.94
CA ASP A 67 -62.24 -72.31 9.41
C ASP A 67 -61.24 -72.13 8.24
N GLU A 68 -60.15 -72.88 8.25
CA GLU A 68 -59.17 -72.98 7.16
C GLU A 68 -59.79 -73.56 5.89
N ALA A 69 -60.58 -74.64 6.01
CA ALA A 69 -61.23 -75.26 4.86
C ALA A 69 -62.25 -74.30 4.20
N LEU A 70 -62.95 -73.51 5.01
CA LEU A 70 -63.84 -72.45 4.51
C LEU A 70 -63.04 -71.32 3.85
N ASN A 71 -61.92 -70.87 4.43
CA ASN A 71 -61.07 -69.84 3.83
C ASN A 71 -60.51 -70.26 2.47
N GLU A 72 -60.01 -71.49 2.35
CA GLU A 72 -59.52 -72.03 1.08
C GLU A 72 -60.62 -72.06 0.02
N TYR A 73 -61.84 -72.47 0.39
CA TYR A 73 -63.00 -72.46 -0.50
C TYR A 73 -63.33 -71.04 -1.00
N LEU A 74 -63.35 -70.05 -0.10
CA LEU A 74 -63.63 -68.65 -0.45
C LEU A 74 -62.60 -68.08 -1.45
N LEU A 75 -61.33 -68.47 -1.31
CA LEU A 75 -60.27 -68.03 -2.21
C LEU A 75 -60.30 -68.75 -3.57
N GLN A 76 -60.46 -70.08 -3.57
CA GLN A 76 -60.54 -70.88 -4.79
C GLN A 76 -61.73 -70.50 -5.67
N ASN A 77 -62.84 -70.07 -5.05
CA ASN A 77 -64.05 -69.64 -5.74
C ASN A 77 -64.11 -68.12 -5.98
N ASN A 78 -62.97 -67.42 -5.88
CA ASN A 78 -62.83 -65.99 -6.17
C ASN A 78 -63.79 -65.08 -5.37
N LYS A 79 -64.23 -65.50 -4.17
CA LYS A 79 -65.04 -64.64 -3.28
C LYS A 79 -64.21 -63.52 -2.66
N VAL A 80 -62.90 -63.70 -2.60
CA VAL A 80 -61.90 -62.66 -2.35
C VAL A 80 -60.88 -62.72 -3.49
N THR A 81 -60.60 -61.58 -4.14
CA THR A 81 -59.57 -61.50 -5.20
C THR A 81 -58.54 -60.43 -4.87
N SER A 82 -57.29 -60.64 -5.26
CA SER A 82 -56.23 -59.64 -5.10
C SER A 82 -56.11 -58.74 -6.33
N ILE A 83 -55.75 -57.48 -6.08
CA ILE A 83 -55.39 -56.50 -7.11
C ILE A 83 -54.05 -55.89 -6.72
N LEU A 84 -53.16 -55.79 -7.70
CA LEU A 84 -51.94 -55.02 -7.57
C LEU A 84 -52.25 -53.53 -7.78
N THR A 85 -51.92 -52.71 -6.80
CA THR A 85 -52.10 -51.25 -6.82
C THR A 85 -50.78 -50.54 -6.53
N SER A 86 -50.59 -49.34 -7.08
CA SER A 86 -49.46 -48.49 -6.68
C SER A 86 -49.75 -47.65 -5.45
N SER A 87 -51.02 -47.55 -5.07
CA SER A 87 -51.45 -46.70 -3.96
C SER A 87 -51.22 -47.38 -2.63
N ASN A 88 -50.57 -46.66 -1.71
CA ASN A 88 -50.30 -47.11 -0.36
C ASN A 88 -51.61 -47.39 0.40
N PRO A 89 -51.88 -48.63 0.80
CA PRO A 89 -53.13 -48.98 1.48
C PRO A 89 -53.35 -48.18 2.78
N ASN A 90 -52.28 -47.82 3.48
CA ASN A 90 -52.36 -47.06 4.72
C ASN A 90 -52.74 -45.58 4.52
N LYS A 91 -52.55 -45.03 3.31
CA LYS A 91 -52.86 -43.62 2.99
C LYS A 91 -54.20 -43.44 2.28
N ILE A 92 -54.89 -44.53 1.94
CA ILE A 92 -56.14 -44.52 1.17
C ILE A 92 -57.30 -45.18 1.93
N ILE A 93 -57.19 -45.33 3.25
CA ILE A 93 -58.28 -45.86 4.07
C ILE A 93 -59.47 -44.90 3.99
N LYS A 94 -60.61 -45.40 3.51
CA LYS A 94 -61.89 -44.69 3.42
C LYS A 94 -62.64 -44.76 4.74
N ASN A 95 -62.64 -45.93 5.37
CA ASN A 95 -63.25 -46.14 6.69
C ASN A 95 -62.28 -46.92 7.60
N TYR A 96 -61.86 -46.28 8.68
CA TYR A 96 -60.93 -46.86 9.65
C TYR A 96 -61.57 -47.91 10.58
N GLU A 97 -62.88 -47.85 10.82
CA GLU A 97 -63.61 -48.82 11.66
C GLU A 97 -63.68 -50.19 10.98
N HIS A 98 -63.89 -50.21 9.66
CA HIS A 98 -63.97 -51.44 8.86
C HIS A 98 -62.74 -51.70 8.01
N MET A 99 -61.72 -50.85 8.12
CA MET A 99 -60.47 -50.90 7.34
C MET A 99 -60.72 -51.05 5.83
N THR A 100 -61.69 -50.32 5.28
CA THR A 100 -61.97 -50.34 3.84
C THR A 100 -61.19 -49.25 3.13
N LEU A 101 -60.74 -49.54 1.91
CA LEU A 101 -59.96 -48.63 1.08
C LEU A 101 -60.86 -47.80 0.15
N ASP A 102 -60.41 -46.60 -0.19
CA ASP A 102 -61.05 -45.70 -1.15
C ASP A 102 -60.85 -46.23 -2.57
N GLU A 103 -61.94 -46.73 -3.15
CA GLU A 103 -61.97 -47.32 -4.48
C GLU A 103 -61.50 -46.36 -5.59
N THR A 104 -61.67 -45.05 -5.39
CA THR A 104 -61.28 -44.02 -6.36
C THR A 104 -59.77 -43.80 -6.40
N LYS A 105 -59.06 -44.28 -5.37
CA LYS A 105 -57.60 -44.14 -5.20
C LYS A 105 -56.87 -45.45 -5.41
N ILE A 106 -57.52 -46.50 -5.92
CA ILE A 106 -56.85 -47.73 -6.34
C ILE A 106 -56.30 -47.51 -7.75
N TYR A 107 -55.00 -47.20 -7.84
CA TYR A 107 -54.31 -46.95 -9.10
C TYR A 107 -53.56 -48.20 -9.56
N ASP A 108 -53.54 -48.46 -10.86
CA ASP A 108 -52.80 -49.60 -11.40
C ASP A 108 -51.28 -49.42 -11.26
N ALA A 109 -50.56 -50.53 -11.45
CA ALA A 109 -49.09 -50.55 -11.35
C ALA A 109 -48.40 -50.50 -12.73
N ASP A 110 -49.09 -50.09 -13.81
CA ASP A 110 -48.51 -49.96 -15.15
C ASP A 110 -47.67 -48.69 -15.24
N LEU A 111 -46.36 -48.84 -15.43
CA LEU A 111 -45.39 -47.73 -15.53
C LEU A 111 -45.76 -46.68 -16.60
N ASN A 112 -46.51 -47.04 -17.65
CA ASN A 112 -47.00 -46.08 -18.66
C ASN A 112 -47.93 -45.02 -18.07
N ASN A 113 -48.58 -45.33 -16.95
CA ASN A 113 -49.49 -44.42 -16.25
C ASN A 113 -48.79 -43.55 -15.19
N PHE A 114 -47.46 -43.57 -15.12
CA PHE A 114 -46.70 -42.79 -14.15
C PHE A 114 -46.02 -41.58 -14.79
N LYS A 115 -45.74 -40.58 -13.96
CA LYS A 115 -44.86 -39.46 -14.26
C LYS A 115 -43.81 -39.36 -13.16
N GLN A 116 -42.55 -39.20 -13.55
CA GLN A 116 -41.47 -38.94 -12.59
C GLN A 116 -41.61 -37.51 -12.07
N LEU A 117 -41.67 -37.37 -10.76
CA LEU A 117 -41.67 -36.09 -10.05
C LEU A 117 -40.47 -36.01 -9.11
N TYR A 118 -40.10 -34.81 -8.70
CA TYR A 118 -38.91 -34.53 -7.90
C TYR A 118 -39.28 -33.87 -6.57
N ARG A 119 -38.46 -34.05 -5.55
CA ARG A 119 -38.58 -33.34 -4.29
C ARG A 119 -37.86 -31.99 -4.39
N ASP A 120 -38.55 -30.91 -4.04
CA ASP A 120 -37.97 -29.56 -3.94
C ASP A 120 -37.23 -29.37 -2.59
N ALA A 121 -36.46 -28.28 -2.44
CA ALA A 121 -35.66 -28.01 -1.24
C ALA A 121 -36.51 -27.90 0.04
N PHE A 122 -37.79 -27.60 -0.09
CA PHE A 122 -38.73 -27.39 1.01
C PHE A 122 -39.60 -28.63 1.29
N GLY A 123 -39.32 -29.76 0.64
CA GLY A 123 -40.07 -31.01 0.84
C GLY A 123 -41.39 -31.10 0.10
N ASN A 124 -41.60 -30.29 -0.94
CA ASN A 124 -42.77 -30.35 -1.82
C ASN A 124 -42.47 -31.12 -3.11
N VAL A 125 -43.53 -31.46 -3.82
CA VAL A 125 -43.48 -32.07 -5.15
C VAL A 125 -43.21 -31.00 -6.21
N ALA A 126 -42.21 -31.25 -7.05
CA ALA A 126 -41.89 -30.48 -8.24
C ALA A 126 -42.16 -31.31 -9.51
N TYR A 127 -42.81 -30.69 -10.50
CA TYR A 127 -43.25 -31.36 -11.73
C TYR A 127 -42.17 -31.58 -12.78
N SER A 128 -40.99 -30.99 -12.57
CA SER A 128 -39.82 -31.14 -13.43
C SER A 128 -38.54 -31.06 -12.61
N ARG A 129 -37.45 -31.60 -13.17
CA ARG A 129 -36.12 -31.53 -12.56
C ARG A 129 -35.69 -30.07 -12.35
N GLN A 130 -35.88 -29.22 -13.35
CA GLN A 130 -35.48 -27.81 -13.29
C GLN A 130 -36.25 -27.06 -12.20
N ALA A 131 -37.57 -27.26 -12.11
CA ALA A 131 -38.38 -26.62 -11.08
C ALA A 131 -37.96 -27.02 -9.65
N ALA A 132 -37.46 -28.25 -9.46
CA ALA A 132 -36.87 -28.64 -8.19
C ALA A 132 -35.54 -27.92 -7.95
N LEU A 133 -34.61 -27.95 -8.91
CA LEU A 133 -33.29 -27.31 -8.79
C LEU A 133 -33.40 -25.80 -8.49
N ASP A 134 -34.34 -25.10 -9.12
CA ASP A 134 -34.58 -23.67 -8.90
C ASP A 134 -35.00 -23.32 -7.46
N THR A 135 -35.48 -24.30 -6.68
CA THR A 135 -35.76 -24.10 -5.24
C THR A 135 -34.53 -24.23 -4.35
N TYR A 136 -33.49 -24.91 -4.83
CA TYR A 136 -32.22 -25.07 -4.12
C TYR A 136 -31.28 -23.89 -4.35
N VAL A 137 -31.37 -23.23 -5.51
CA VAL A 137 -30.39 -22.21 -5.93
C VAL A 137 -31.11 -20.95 -6.40
N ASN A 138 -30.70 -19.79 -5.90
CA ASN A 138 -31.29 -18.50 -6.27
C ASN A 138 -30.21 -17.50 -6.68
N LYS A 139 -30.39 -16.86 -7.85
CA LYS A 139 -29.51 -15.80 -8.35
C LYS A 139 -29.32 -14.64 -7.37
N GLY A 140 -30.35 -14.30 -6.60
CA GLY A 140 -30.30 -13.23 -5.60
C GLY A 140 -29.39 -13.51 -4.39
N HIS A 141 -28.91 -14.74 -4.22
CA HIS A 141 -28.01 -15.13 -3.14
C HIS A 141 -26.55 -15.26 -3.59
N VAL A 142 -26.23 -14.92 -4.84
CA VAL A 142 -24.84 -14.88 -5.29
C VAL A 142 -24.19 -13.60 -4.80
N LYS A 143 -23.11 -13.73 -4.02
CA LYS A 143 -22.29 -12.60 -3.59
C LYS A 143 -21.05 -12.48 -4.45
N ALA A 144 -20.68 -11.26 -4.80
CA ALA A 144 -19.39 -10.99 -5.40
C ALA A 144 -18.38 -10.67 -4.31
N GLN A 145 -17.15 -11.15 -4.47
CA GLN A 145 -16.03 -10.77 -3.63
C GLN A 145 -14.84 -10.32 -4.48
N TYR A 146 -13.99 -9.49 -3.88
CA TYR A 146 -12.89 -8.81 -4.53
C TYR A 146 -11.58 -9.01 -3.78
N SER A 147 -10.47 -9.10 -4.50
CA SER A 147 -9.14 -9.30 -3.91
C SER A 147 -8.03 -8.81 -4.84
N TYR A 148 -6.94 -8.27 -4.28
CA TYR A 148 -5.73 -7.96 -5.04
C TYR A 148 -4.67 -9.08 -4.97
N ASP A 149 -4.66 -9.87 -3.89
CA ASP A 149 -3.68 -10.94 -3.65
C ASP A 149 -4.19 -12.35 -3.98
N GLY A 150 -5.51 -12.52 -4.07
CA GLY A 150 -6.19 -13.81 -4.26
C GLY A 150 -6.29 -14.67 -3.01
N PHE A 151 -5.81 -14.18 -1.85
CA PHE A 151 -5.87 -14.88 -0.56
C PHE A 151 -6.94 -14.28 0.35
N TYR A 152 -6.97 -12.96 0.51
CA TYR A 152 -7.96 -12.25 1.31
C TYR A 152 -9.03 -11.64 0.38
N TRP A 153 -10.28 -12.04 0.60
CA TRP A 153 -11.43 -11.65 -0.23
C TRP A 153 -12.40 -10.78 0.56
N PHE A 154 -12.90 -9.72 -0.08
CA PHE A 154 -13.73 -8.68 0.55
C PHE A 154 -15.02 -8.46 -0.22
N ASP A 155 -16.06 -7.96 0.45
CA ASP A 155 -17.39 -7.79 -0.16
C ASP A 155 -17.44 -6.59 -1.13
N THR A 156 -16.51 -5.64 -0.99
CA THR A 156 -16.40 -4.46 -1.88
C THR A 156 -15.00 -4.26 -2.48
N PRO A 157 -14.89 -3.64 -3.67
CA PRO A 157 -13.60 -3.22 -4.24
C PRO A 157 -12.81 -2.28 -3.32
N GLU A 158 -13.50 -1.37 -2.63
CA GLU A 158 -12.92 -0.41 -1.71
C GLU A 158 -12.26 -1.07 -0.50
N GLU A 159 -12.91 -2.05 0.13
CA GLU A 159 -12.32 -2.82 1.24
C GLU A 159 -11.07 -3.59 0.78
N ALA A 160 -11.14 -4.25 -0.38
CA ALA A 160 -9.99 -4.93 -0.96
C ALA A 160 -8.82 -3.96 -1.21
N LYS A 161 -9.12 -2.75 -1.69
CA LYS A 161 -8.12 -1.70 -1.91
C LYS A 161 -7.53 -1.19 -0.60
N ILE A 162 -8.35 -0.97 0.43
CA ILE A 162 -7.89 -0.53 1.76
C ILE A 162 -6.96 -1.58 2.37
N ASN A 163 -7.31 -2.87 2.29
CA ASN A 163 -6.46 -3.94 2.78
C ASN A 163 -5.11 -4.01 2.04
N GLU A 164 -5.12 -3.91 0.71
CA GLU A 164 -3.87 -3.87 -0.06
C GLU A 164 -3.00 -2.67 0.36
N LYS A 165 -3.61 -1.47 0.49
CA LYS A 165 -2.94 -0.26 0.97
C LYS A 165 -2.38 -0.40 2.39
N TYR A 166 -3.00 -1.17 3.26
CA TYR A 166 -2.54 -1.39 4.63
C TYR A 166 -1.22 -2.16 4.66
N ASN A 167 -1.07 -3.14 3.76
CA ASN A 167 0.12 -3.99 3.67
C ASN A 167 1.28 -3.34 2.90
N MET A 168 1.05 -2.20 2.26
CA MET A 168 2.08 -1.46 1.51
C MET A 168 3.10 -0.79 2.43
N LYS A 169 4.38 -1.07 2.16
CA LYS A 169 5.49 -0.39 2.81
C LYS A 169 5.83 0.90 2.06
N ILE A 170 5.49 2.03 2.65
CA ILE A 170 5.85 3.36 2.17
C ILE A 170 6.95 3.93 3.05
N ASN A 171 8.03 4.36 2.42
CA ASN A 171 9.10 5.10 3.09
C ASN A 171 8.81 6.60 3.01
N LYS A 172 9.35 7.35 3.97
CA LYS A 172 9.36 8.81 3.92
C LYS A 172 10.80 9.31 4.02
N SER A 173 11.12 10.38 3.33
CA SER A 173 12.45 11.02 3.35
C SER A 173 12.30 12.51 3.07
N LEU A 174 13.38 13.27 3.25
CA LEU A 174 13.39 14.71 3.10
C LEU A 174 14.04 15.09 1.78
N TYR A 175 13.45 16.05 1.07
CA TYR A 175 13.92 16.50 -0.24
C TYR A 175 14.01 18.01 -0.31
N TYR A 176 15.08 18.51 -0.90
CA TYR A 176 15.11 19.87 -1.40
C TYR A 176 14.44 19.94 -2.77
N ILE A 177 13.67 21.01 -3.00
CA ILE A 177 13.07 21.28 -4.31
C ILE A 177 13.77 22.50 -4.89
N TYR A 178 14.52 22.29 -5.97
CA TYR A 178 15.26 23.34 -6.64
C TYR A 178 15.06 23.22 -8.15
N GLN A 179 14.71 24.32 -8.82
CA GLN A 179 14.39 24.35 -10.26
C GLN A 179 13.42 23.23 -10.70
N ASN A 180 12.34 23.02 -9.92
CA ASN A 180 11.34 21.97 -10.13
C ASN A 180 11.87 20.52 -10.12
N GLN A 181 13.06 20.28 -9.57
CA GLN A 181 13.62 18.95 -9.35
C GLN A 181 13.74 18.64 -7.86
N TYR A 182 13.65 17.36 -7.54
CA TYR A 182 13.75 16.85 -6.18
C TYR A 182 15.16 16.33 -5.91
N TYR A 183 15.76 16.75 -4.79
CA TYR A 183 17.09 16.30 -4.36
C TYR A 183 16.97 15.74 -2.96
N ASN A 184 17.16 14.43 -2.80
CA ASN A 184 17.12 13.81 -1.48
C ASN A 184 18.27 14.33 -0.62
N VAL A 185 17.97 14.78 0.61
CA VAL A 185 18.95 15.41 1.50
C VAL A 185 19.93 14.43 2.15
N PHE A 186 19.70 13.12 2.01
CA PHE A 186 20.54 12.05 2.58
C PHE A 186 21.25 11.22 1.49
N ASN A 187 20.95 11.47 0.21
CA ASN A 187 21.48 10.71 -0.92
C ASN A 187 22.67 11.44 -1.55
N ASP A 188 23.87 10.85 -1.49
CA ASP A 188 25.10 11.48 -1.98
C ASP A 188 25.03 11.90 -3.46
N LYS A 189 24.32 11.15 -4.31
CA LYS A 189 24.18 11.49 -5.74
C LYS A 189 23.33 12.73 -5.94
N ASP A 190 22.26 12.89 -5.18
CA ASP A 190 21.41 14.08 -5.25
C ASP A 190 22.06 15.28 -4.57
N ILE A 191 22.73 15.07 -3.44
CA ILE A 191 23.52 16.10 -2.77
C ILE A 191 24.54 16.68 -3.73
N ASN A 192 25.43 15.85 -4.31
CA ASN A 192 26.46 16.34 -5.23
C ASN A 192 25.87 17.01 -6.48
N ALA A 193 24.72 16.54 -6.96
CA ALA A 193 24.03 17.17 -8.08
C ALA A 193 23.46 18.55 -7.71
N LEU A 194 22.85 18.69 -6.54
CA LEU A 194 22.37 19.98 -6.06
C LEU A 194 23.53 20.97 -5.87
N LEU A 195 24.63 20.52 -5.27
CA LEU A 195 25.83 21.34 -5.07
C LEU A 195 26.48 21.78 -6.38
N SER A 196 26.39 20.97 -7.44
CA SER A 196 26.90 21.36 -8.77
C SER A 196 26.15 22.52 -9.40
N LEU A 197 24.93 22.81 -8.93
CA LEU A 197 24.11 23.95 -9.37
C LEU A 197 24.36 25.22 -8.54
N MET A 198 25.15 25.12 -7.47
CA MET A 198 25.51 26.24 -6.61
C MET A 198 26.71 27.01 -7.19
N ASP A 199 26.67 28.33 -7.01
CA ASP A 199 27.74 29.22 -7.45
C ASP A 199 29.02 28.98 -6.65
N GLU A 200 30.15 29.24 -7.28
CA GLU A 200 31.43 29.26 -6.56
C GLU A 200 31.51 30.50 -5.68
N GLY A 201 32.07 30.31 -4.49
CA GLY A 201 32.13 31.33 -3.47
C GLY A 201 33.34 31.17 -2.57
N TYR A 202 33.39 32.03 -1.56
CA TYR A 202 34.44 32.00 -0.56
C TYR A 202 33.84 32.18 0.83
N TYR A 203 34.50 31.56 1.81
CA TYR A 203 34.27 31.83 3.22
C TYR A 203 35.55 32.40 3.81
N ALA A 204 35.49 33.68 4.19
CA ALA A 204 36.62 34.45 4.66
C ALA A 204 36.41 34.86 6.12
N ASN A 205 37.48 34.76 6.90
CA ASN A 205 37.61 35.34 8.23
C ASN A 205 39.01 35.95 8.31
N ILE A 206 39.09 37.28 8.25
CA ILE A 206 40.35 38.01 8.20
C ILE A 206 40.53 38.74 9.52
N ASN A 207 41.63 38.47 10.20
CA ASN A 207 41.91 38.99 11.55
C ASN A 207 42.95 40.12 11.55
N GLU A 208 43.57 40.43 10.41
CA GLU A 208 44.62 41.45 10.29
C GLU A 208 44.28 42.47 9.18
N SER A 209 44.69 43.72 9.38
CA SER A 209 44.57 44.80 8.40
C SER A 209 45.60 44.64 7.28
N LEU A 210 45.52 45.52 6.26
CA LEU A 210 46.52 45.58 5.18
C LEU A 210 47.94 45.89 5.68
N THR A 211 48.06 46.58 6.82
CA THR A 211 49.34 46.87 7.49
C THR A 211 49.78 45.77 8.46
N GLN A 212 49.14 44.59 8.41
CA GLN A 212 49.43 43.43 9.26
C GLN A 212 49.21 43.71 10.76
N SER A 213 48.34 44.66 11.08
CA SER A 213 47.94 44.94 12.46
C SER A 213 46.69 44.14 12.82
N PRO A 214 46.58 43.56 14.03
CA PRO A 214 45.37 42.85 14.43
C PRO A 214 44.13 43.74 14.37
N LEU A 215 43.05 43.25 13.77
CA LEU A 215 41.76 43.92 13.74
C LEU A 215 41.04 43.73 15.08
N GLN A 216 40.41 44.79 15.58
CA GLN A 216 39.56 44.69 16.78
C GLN A 216 38.35 43.79 16.54
N ASN A 217 37.78 43.85 15.33
CA ASN A 217 36.72 42.96 14.87
C ASN A 217 37.19 42.30 13.58
N PRO A 218 37.25 40.96 13.50
CA PRO A 218 37.55 40.27 12.26
C PRO A 218 36.57 40.60 11.14
N ILE A 219 37.06 40.66 9.90
CA ILE A 219 36.22 40.75 8.70
C ILE A 219 35.77 39.33 8.36
N ILE A 220 34.51 39.01 8.63
CA ILE A 220 33.93 37.70 8.36
C ILE A 220 32.93 37.87 7.23
N GLU A 221 33.28 37.34 6.06
CA GLU A 221 32.46 37.47 4.86
C GLU A 221 32.27 36.12 4.18
N LYS A 222 31.07 35.90 3.65
CA LYS A 222 30.65 34.65 3.02
C LYS A 222 29.73 34.92 1.84
N GLY A 223 29.81 34.09 0.81
CA GLY A 223 28.91 34.15 -0.33
C GLY A 223 29.61 33.83 -1.65
N ASP A 224 28.93 34.12 -2.75
CA ASP A 224 29.49 33.94 -4.09
C ASP A 224 30.68 34.87 -4.34
N SER A 225 31.52 34.52 -5.32
CA SER A 225 32.77 35.25 -5.59
C SER A 225 32.58 36.75 -5.81
N LYS A 226 31.46 37.17 -6.41
CA LYS A 226 31.19 38.59 -6.68
C LYS A 226 30.81 39.33 -5.41
N LEU A 227 29.90 38.76 -4.62
CA LEU A 227 29.50 39.35 -3.34
C LEU A 227 30.71 39.50 -2.40
N ILE A 228 31.57 38.48 -2.33
CA ILE A 228 32.79 38.54 -1.53
C ILE A 228 33.75 39.64 -2.01
N TYR A 229 33.95 39.75 -3.33
CA TYR A 229 34.74 40.83 -3.90
C TYR A 229 34.20 42.21 -3.46
N ASP A 230 32.89 42.44 -3.59
CA ASP A 230 32.28 43.73 -3.26
C ASP A 230 32.34 44.06 -1.75
N LEU A 231 32.10 43.06 -0.89
CA LEU A 231 32.12 43.23 0.57
C LEU A 231 33.54 43.47 1.10
N LEU A 232 34.50 42.64 0.70
CA LEU A 232 35.90 42.81 1.10
C LEU A 232 36.48 44.12 0.53
N LYS A 233 36.10 44.52 -0.69
CA LYS A 233 36.48 45.83 -1.25
C LYS A 233 35.99 46.96 -0.36
N LYS A 234 34.74 46.92 0.06
CA LYS A 234 34.19 47.94 0.95
C LYS A 234 34.91 47.98 2.30
N ASP A 235 35.26 46.82 2.86
CA ASP A 235 35.93 46.77 4.16
C ASP A 235 37.38 47.22 4.10
N PHE A 236 38.16 46.76 3.12
CA PHE A 236 39.54 47.20 2.96
C PHE A 236 39.68 48.67 2.56
N GLN A 237 38.67 49.26 1.90
CA GLN A 237 38.70 50.68 1.56
C GLN A 237 38.75 51.58 2.80
N LYS A 238 38.22 51.13 3.95
CA LYS A 238 38.23 51.88 5.21
C LYS A 238 39.65 52.19 5.68
N ASP A 239 40.58 51.27 5.44
CA ASP A 239 41.98 51.35 5.88
C ASP A 239 42.93 51.80 4.76
N TRP A 240 42.43 51.99 3.54
CA TRP A 240 43.25 52.32 2.37
C TRP A 240 44.00 53.65 2.52
N ASN A 241 43.31 54.72 2.91
CA ASN A 241 43.83 56.10 2.83
C ASN A 241 44.91 56.45 3.87
N GLY A 242 45.46 55.46 4.58
CA GLY A 242 46.47 55.62 5.63
C GLY A 242 47.86 55.10 5.25
N ASP A 243 48.56 54.52 6.22
CA ASP A 243 49.96 54.10 6.10
C ASP A 243 50.20 53.11 4.96
N TYR A 244 49.24 52.21 4.71
CA TYR A 244 49.37 51.20 3.66
C TYR A 244 49.49 51.82 2.27
N TYR A 245 48.62 52.78 1.92
CA TYR A 245 48.71 53.50 0.65
C TYR A 245 50.08 54.16 0.47
N ASN A 246 50.62 54.78 1.52
CA ASN A 246 51.94 55.41 1.48
C ASN A 246 53.07 54.38 1.34
N GLN A 247 52.90 53.16 1.89
CA GLN A 247 53.87 52.07 1.74
C GLN A 247 53.93 51.52 0.31
N ILE A 248 52.83 51.52 -0.44
CA ILE A 248 52.76 50.94 -1.79
C ILE A 248 52.81 51.98 -2.91
N THR A 249 52.98 53.27 -2.57
CA THR A 249 53.09 54.35 -3.54
C THR A 249 54.43 55.07 -3.48
N GLU A 250 54.83 55.66 -4.58
CA GLU A 250 56.08 56.42 -4.70
C GLU A 250 55.86 57.71 -5.47
N SER A 251 56.43 58.81 -4.97
CA SER A 251 56.38 60.11 -5.65
C SER A 251 57.60 60.30 -6.54
N GLU A 252 57.35 60.68 -7.79
CA GLU A 252 58.36 61.18 -8.71
C GLU A 252 58.09 62.65 -8.98
N THR A 253 58.94 63.53 -8.45
CA THR A 253 58.78 64.99 -8.57
C THR A 253 59.95 65.60 -9.33
N GLN A 254 59.64 66.33 -10.40
CA GLN A 254 60.59 67.21 -11.06
C GLN A 254 60.54 68.59 -10.42
N TYR A 255 61.53 68.88 -9.58
CA TYR A 255 61.63 70.16 -8.89
C TYR A 255 62.00 71.30 -9.86
N LYS A 256 61.23 72.39 -9.82
CA LYS A 256 61.45 73.60 -10.65
C LYS A 256 61.14 74.85 -9.86
N LEU A 257 62.04 75.84 -9.93
CA LEU A 257 61.87 77.13 -9.29
C LEU A 257 61.98 78.25 -10.32
N SER A 258 60.92 79.04 -10.47
CA SER A 258 60.94 80.29 -11.24
C SER A 258 61.34 81.46 -10.35
N ILE A 259 62.30 82.24 -10.82
CA ILE A 259 62.85 83.40 -10.11
C ILE A 259 62.73 84.59 -11.04
N ALA A 260 61.98 85.60 -10.62
CA ALA A 260 61.82 86.84 -11.38
C ALA A 260 62.28 88.05 -10.54
N PRO A 261 63.04 88.98 -11.13
CA PRO A 261 63.40 90.22 -10.46
C PRO A 261 62.17 91.13 -10.30
N SER A 262 62.09 91.82 -9.15
CA SER A 262 61.17 92.97 -9.00
C SER A 262 61.62 94.15 -9.90
N ALA A 263 60.73 95.12 -10.13
CA ALA A 263 60.77 96.15 -11.18
C ALA A 263 62.12 96.83 -11.48
N SER A 264 63.08 96.80 -10.56
CA SER A 264 64.40 97.39 -10.72
C SER A 264 65.58 96.47 -10.38
N ASN A 265 65.51 95.15 -10.57
CA ASN A 265 66.66 94.24 -10.42
C ASN A 265 66.88 93.39 -11.68
N ARG A 266 68.02 92.68 -11.77
CA ARG A 266 68.25 91.65 -12.80
C ARG A 266 68.91 90.40 -12.22
N ILE A 267 68.69 89.28 -12.89
CA ILE A 267 69.35 88.01 -12.60
C ILE A 267 70.31 87.70 -13.75
N THR A 268 71.58 87.49 -13.47
CA THR A 268 72.55 87.04 -14.48
C THR A 268 72.87 85.57 -14.23
N VAL A 269 72.64 84.71 -15.21
CA VAL A 269 72.85 83.26 -15.11
C VAL A 269 73.91 82.79 -16.09
N GLN A 270 74.89 82.02 -15.63
CA GLN A 270 75.91 81.37 -16.45
C GLN A 270 75.95 79.88 -16.12
N TYR A 271 75.91 79.05 -17.17
CA TYR A 271 75.99 77.60 -17.03
C TYR A 271 77.40 77.11 -17.29
N PHE A 272 77.78 76.04 -16.60
CA PHE A 272 79.05 75.33 -16.74
C PHE A 272 78.81 73.83 -16.82
N ASP A 273 79.60 73.12 -17.61
CA ASP A 273 79.58 71.66 -17.64
C ASP A 273 80.22 71.06 -16.37
N LYS A 274 80.22 69.73 -16.28
CA LYS A 274 80.81 68.99 -15.15
C LYS A 274 82.30 69.30 -14.93
N ASN A 275 83.01 69.71 -15.99
CA ASN A 275 84.43 70.05 -15.97
C ASN A 275 84.69 71.55 -15.70
N GLY A 276 83.63 72.34 -15.48
CA GLY A 276 83.73 73.77 -15.18
C GLY A 276 83.89 74.66 -16.41
N LYS A 277 83.69 74.15 -17.63
CA LYS A 277 83.73 74.94 -18.86
C LYS A 277 82.38 75.63 -19.09
N ALA A 278 82.40 76.92 -19.42
CA ALA A 278 81.19 77.70 -19.68
C ALA A 278 80.41 77.13 -20.89
N ILE A 279 79.11 76.90 -20.69
CA ILE A 279 78.17 76.46 -21.73
C ILE A 279 77.38 77.69 -22.21
N GLY A 280 77.87 78.32 -23.27
CA GLY A 280 77.32 79.57 -23.81
C GLY A 280 77.69 80.81 -22.98
N GLY A 281 77.14 81.95 -23.35
CA GLY A 281 77.31 83.22 -22.62
C GLY A 281 76.38 83.36 -21.43
N ALA A 282 76.67 84.34 -20.57
CA ALA A 282 75.81 84.70 -19.46
C ALA A 282 74.51 85.32 -19.99
N THR A 283 73.39 84.96 -19.40
CA THR A 283 72.06 85.45 -19.78
C THR A 283 71.50 86.33 -18.67
N ASP A 284 71.06 87.54 -19.04
CA ASP A 284 70.41 88.48 -18.13
C ASP A 284 68.88 88.36 -18.22
N TYR A 285 68.23 88.22 -17.06
CA TYR A 285 66.78 88.25 -16.90
C TYR A 285 66.40 89.54 -16.18
N TRP A 286 65.60 90.38 -16.84
CA TRP A 286 65.13 91.68 -16.35
C TRP A 286 63.69 91.61 -15.84
N ALA A 287 63.20 92.69 -15.23
CA ALA A 287 61.81 92.79 -14.81
C ALA A 287 60.85 92.47 -15.97
N GLY A 288 59.89 91.56 -15.72
CA GLY A 288 58.99 91.01 -16.75
C GLY A 288 59.46 89.69 -17.37
N SER A 289 60.66 89.20 -17.03
CA SER A 289 61.16 87.87 -17.40
C SER A 289 61.52 87.04 -16.17
N ALA A 290 61.53 85.71 -16.31
CA ALA A 290 61.86 84.80 -15.21
C ALA A 290 62.92 83.79 -15.64
N PHE A 291 63.80 83.45 -14.70
CA PHE A 291 64.76 82.36 -14.81
C PHE A 291 64.20 81.13 -14.11
N THR A 292 64.17 79.99 -14.78
CA THR A 292 63.78 78.70 -14.19
C THR A 292 65.01 77.89 -13.81
N PHE A 293 65.08 77.49 -12.55
CA PHE A 293 66.12 76.64 -11.98
C PHE A 293 65.56 75.25 -11.67
N GLU A 294 66.23 74.22 -12.19
CA GLU A 294 65.97 72.81 -11.90
C GLU A 294 67.10 72.26 -11.02
N PRO A 295 66.91 72.09 -9.71
CA PRO A 295 67.97 71.60 -8.83
C PRO A 295 68.30 70.11 -9.06
N LEU A 296 69.56 69.74 -8.82
CA LEU A 296 70.07 68.37 -8.98
C LEU A 296 70.05 67.61 -7.63
N ASN A 297 69.61 66.35 -7.64
CA ASN A 297 69.71 65.40 -6.52
C ASN A 297 69.14 65.93 -5.18
N VAL A 298 68.02 66.65 -5.25
CA VAL A 298 67.31 67.16 -4.08
C VAL A 298 65.97 66.46 -3.92
N LYS A 299 65.50 66.35 -2.68
CA LYS A 299 64.14 65.95 -2.34
C LYS A 299 63.55 66.99 -1.41
N TYR A 300 62.45 67.59 -1.85
CA TYR A 300 61.67 68.56 -1.09
C TYR A 300 60.24 68.05 -0.93
N ASN A 301 59.64 68.33 0.23
CA ASN A 301 58.29 67.88 0.59
C ASN A 301 57.22 68.96 0.33
N SER A 302 57.61 70.16 -0.08
CA SER A 302 56.69 71.24 -0.44
C SER A 302 57.34 72.30 -1.35
N GLY A 303 56.52 73.07 -2.06
CA GLY A 303 57.00 74.21 -2.84
C GLY A 303 57.73 75.28 -1.99
N GLN A 304 57.34 75.43 -0.72
CA GLN A 304 58.05 76.33 0.19
C GLN A 304 59.46 75.82 0.53
N GLU A 305 59.64 74.50 0.64
CA GLU A 305 60.97 73.91 0.80
C GLU A 305 61.84 74.09 -0.44
N VAL A 306 61.27 74.04 -1.65
CA VAL A 306 62.00 74.35 -2.89
C VAL A 306 62.52 75.80 -2.85
N ILE A 307 61.65 76.76 -2.49
CA ILE A 307 62.00 78.17 -2.36
C ILE A 307 63.05 78.37 -1.26
N ASN A 308 62.86 77.75 -0.09
CA ASN A 308 63.78 77.86 1.04
C ASN A 308 65.13 77.22 0.73
N GLY A 309 65.15 76.07 0.03
CA GLY A 309 66.37 75.42 -0.41
C GLY A 309 67.23 76.33 -1.27
N PHE A 310 66.60 77.10 -2.17
CA PHE A 310 67.29 78.13 -2.95
C PHE A 310 67.75 79.33 -2.11
N LYS A 311 66.87 79.88 -1.26
CA LYS A 311 67.18 81.06 -0.43
C LYS A 311 68.27 80.77 0.61
N ASN A 312 68.27 79.58 1.17
CA ASN A 312 69.22 79.11 2.20
C ASN A 312 70.52 78.56 1.59
N ALA A 313 70.66 78.56 0.26
CA ALA A 313 71.92 78.26 -0.37
C ALA A 313 73.04 79.19 0.14
N LYS A 314 74.29 78.76 -0.02
CA LYS A 314 75.44 79.60 0.33
C LYS A 314 75.55 80.76 -0.68
N TRP A 315 75.15 81.95 -0.25
CA TRP A 315 75.28 83.19 -1.01
C TRP A 315 76.55 83.94 -0.60
N GLY A 316 77.36 84.32 -1.59
CA GLY A 316 78.45 85.27 -1.43
C GLY A 316 78.07 86.66 -1.96
N GLU A 317 78.94 87.64 -1.72
CA GLU A 317 78.86 88.95 -2.37
C GLU A 317 80.02 89.10 -3.35
N GLY A 318 79.72 89.54 -4.57
CA GLY A 318 80.69 89.97 -5.56
C GLY A 318 80.56 91.47 -5.82
N THR A 319 81.56 92.06 -6.46
CA THR A 319 81.49 93.46 -6.89
C THR A 319 81.97 93.62 -8.32
N GLU A 320 81.37 94.55 -9.04
CA GLU A 320 81.76 94.94 -10.40
C GLU A 320 82.07 96.44 -10.39
N GLY A 321 82.95 96.91 -11.28
CA GLY A 321 83.39 98.31 -11.35
C GLY A 321 84.53 98.69 -10.40
N THR A 322 84.96 99.94 -10.48
CA THR A 322 86.09 100.52 -9.71
C THR A 322 85.70 100.83 -8.25
N PRO A 323 86.64 101.13 -7.35
CA PRO A 323 86.34 101.31 -5.92
C PRO A 323 85.25 102.35 -5.57
N GLY A 324 85.03 103.35 -6.44
CA GLY A 324 84.02 104.41 -6.26
C GLY A 324 82.77 104.30 -7.15
N PHE A 325 82.75 103.40 -8.14
CA PHE A 325 81.70 103.27 -9.15
C PHE A 325 81.37 101.80 -9.41
N GLY A 326 80.09 101.45 -9.50
CA GLY A 326 79.66 100.08 -9.75
C GLY A 326 78.63 99.57 -8.76
N TRP A 327 78.52 98.25 -8.67
CA TRP A 327 77.55 97.58 -7.82
C TRP A 327 78.18 96.42 -7.07
N ARG A 328 77.56 96.08 -5.95
CA ARG A 328 77.70 94.77 -5.31
C ARG A 328 76.55 93.88 -5.80
N TYR A 329 76.78 92.59 -5.92
CA TYR A 329 75.77 91.61 -6.30
C TYR A 329 75.85 90.39 -5.39
N LYS A 330 74.72 89.71 -5.15
CA LYS A 330 74.76 88.41 -4.49
C LYS A 330 75.05 87.33 -5.52
N THR A 331 75.88 86.35 -5.19
CA THR A 331 76.26 85.27 -6.10
C THR A 331 76.19 83.92 -5.41
N THR A 332 75.72 82.91 -6.15
CA THR A 332 75.79 81.51 -5.73
C THR A 332 76.09 80.64 -6.94
N THR A 333 76.56 79.42 -6.70
CA THR A 333 76.72 78.39 -7.74
C THR A 333 76.07 77.12 -7.24
N LEU A 334 75.06 76.65 -7.97
CA LEU A 334 74.26 75.49 -7.62
C LEU A 334 74.39 74.42 -8.69
N GLU A 335 74.16 73.17 -8.31
CA GLU A 335 74.05 72.08 -9.27
C GLU A 335 72.59 71.95 -9.72
N GLY A 336 72.39 71.75 -11.02
CA GLY A 336 71.06 71.68 -11.59
C GLY A 336 71.03 71.04 -12.96
N TYR A 337 69.88 71.14 -13.61
CA TYR A 337 69.66 70.67 -14.97
C TYR A 337 69.48 71.82 -15.95
N LYS A 338 70.01 71.63 -17.16
CA LYS A 338 69.70 72.44 -18.34
C LYS A 338 69.41 71.49 -19.49
N ASN A 339 68.20 71.54 -20.03
CA ASN A 339 67.75 70.64 -21.10
C ASN A 339 68.02 69.15 -20.80
N GLY A 340 67.77 68.73 -19.54
CA GLY A 340 68.01 67.35 -19.08
C GLY A 340 69.47 66.98 -18.77
N GLN A 341 70.44 67.89 -18.99
CA GLN A 341 71.84 67.65 -18.69
C GLN A 341 72.25 68.25 -17.34
N GLN A 342 73.02 67.49 -16.55
CA GLN A 342 73.59 67.97 -15.28
C GLN A 342 74.65 69.05 -15.51
N VAL A 343 74.47 70.21 -14.87
CA VAL A 343 75.28 71.41 -15.03
C VAL A 343 75.51 72.12 -13.70
N LYS A 344 76.54 72.96 -13.62
CA LYS A 344 76.69 73.97 -12.56
C LYS A 344 76.13 75.30 -13.05
N VAL A 345 75.28 75.91 -12.26
CA VAL A 345 74.57 77.15 -12.57
C VAL A 345 75.07 78.24 -11.63
N LYS A 346 75.82 79.20 -12.17
CA LYS A 346 76.20 80.40 -11.44
C LYS A 346 75.11 81.45 -11.60
N ILE A 347 74.59 81.94 -10.49
CA ILE A 347 73.46 82.87 -10.44
C ILE A 347 73.94 84.12 -9.70
N ASN A 348 73.81 85.27 -10.35
CA ASN A 348 74.09 86.57 -9.75
C ASN A 348 72.79 87.38 -9.66
N LEU A 349 72.52 87.94 -8.48
CA LEU A 349 71.42 88.87 -8.22
C LEU A 349 72.01 90.27 -8.20
N VAL A 350 71.72 91.06 -9.24
CA VAL A 350 72.42 92.31 -9.55
C VAL A 350 71.44 93.50 -9.45
N PRO A 351 71.82 94.61 -8.80
CA PRO A 351 70.96 95.79 -8.72
C PRO A 351 70.94 96.50 -10.08
N THR A 352 69.84 97.17 -10.45
CA THR A 352 69.76 97.88 -11.74
C THR A 352 70.66 99.10 -11.85
N LYS A 353 70.87 99.84 -10.76
CA LYS A 353 71.57 101.13 -10.82
C LYS A 353 73.06 100.93 -10.61
N TRP A 354 73.84 101.13 -11.68
CA TRP A 354 75.27 101.37 -11.57
C TRP A 354 75.50 102.66 -10.77
N SER A 355 76.26 102.59 -9.68
CA SER A 355 76.59 103.80 -8.91
C SER A 355 77.39 104.78 -9.75
N LYS A 356 76.94 106.05 -9.77
CA LYS A 356 77.59 107.17 -10.47
C LYS A 356 78.38 108.09 -9.51
N GLY A 357 78.71 107.60 -8.31
CA GLY A 357 79.47 108.31 -7.27
C GLY A 357 78.85 108.15 -5.88
N GLY A 358 79.68 108.14 -4.82
CA GLY A 358 79.25 107.95 -3.42
C GLY A 358 79.36 106.51 -2.88
N GLY A 359 80.02 105.60 -3.61
CA GLY A 359 80.20 104.19 -3.24
C GLY A 359 79.35 103.24 -4.08
N LYS A 360 79.71 101.95 -4.15
CA LYS A 360 78.99 100.95 -4.97
C LYS A 360 77.56 100.74 -4.46
N THR A 361 76.61 100.58 -5.38
CA THR A 361 75.23 100.21 -5.03
C THR A 361 75.23 98.92 -4.21
N PRO A 362 74.56 98.85 -3.05
CA PRO A 362 74.50 97.63 -2.23
C PRO A 362 73.91 96.44 -2.99
N ALA A 363 74.28 95.23 -2.58
CA ALA A 363 73.76 94.01 -3.18
C ALA A 363 72.26 93.87 -2.86
N PRO A 364 71.42 93.47 -3.83
CA PRO A 364 70.00 93.20 -3.60
C PRO A 364 69.77 92.19 -2.48
N ASN A 365 68.66 92.35 -1.77
CA ASN A 365 68.16 91.32 -0.88
C ASN A 365 67.53 90.18 -1.70
N LEU A 366 67.58 88.95 -1.19
CA LEU A 366 66.86 87.83 -1.79
C LEU A 366 65.36 88.10 -1.84
N ASN A 367 64.82 88.87 -0.89
CA ASN A 367 63.41 89.27 -0.86
C ASN A 367 63.03 90.30 -1.94
N ASP A 368 64.00 90.87 -2.67
CA ASP A 368 63.73 91.79 -3.78
C ASP A 368 63.41 91.04 -5.10
N TYR A 369 63.23 89.72 -5.03
CA TYR A 369 62.89 88.83 -6.14
C TYR A 369 61.64 88.03 -5.77
N SER A 370 60.79 87.78 -6.76
CA SER A 370 59.66 86.88 -6.62
C SER A 370 60.08 85.45 -6.97
N TYR A 371 59.64 84.50 -6.15
CA TYR A 371 59.90 83.08 -6.30
C TYR A 371 58.57 82.38 -6.50
N ALA A 372 58.48 81.57 -7.54
CA ALA A 372 57.32 80.74 -7.81
C ALA A 372 57.78 79.31 -8.01
N ASP A 373 57.24 78.41 -7.19
CA ASP A 373 57.38 76.99 -7.42
C ASP A 373 56.68 76.60 -8.73
N GLN A 374 57.39 75.86 -9.57
CA GLN A 374 56.89 75.30 -10.83
C GLN A 374 57.05 73.78 -10.89
N SER A 375 57.35 73.15 -9.75
CA SER A 375 57.61 71.71 -9.68
C SER A 375 56.36 70.93 -10.08
N THR A 376 56.57 69.88 -10.87
CA THR A 376 55.53 68.95 -11.28
C THR A 376 55.87 67.57 -10.76
N GLY A 377 54.86 66.82 -10.34
CA GLY A 377 55.06 65.48 -9.83
C GLY A 377 53.91 64.55 -10.18
N LYS A 378 54.17 63.26 -9.99
CA LYS A 378 53.22 62.16 -10.18
C LYS A 378 53.47 61.08 -9.12
N ILE A 379 52.45 60.28 -8.85
CA ILE A 379 52.53 59.14 -7.92
C ILE A 379 52.43 57.85 -8.71
N LYS A 380 53.37 56.93 -8.48
CA LYS A 380 53.33 55.54 -8.95
C LYS A 380 52.69 54.65 -7.89
N LEU A 381 51.85 53.71 -8.34
CA LEU A 381 51.22 52.68 -7.53
C LEU A 381 51.86 51.32 -7.81
N TYR A 382 52.17 50.58 -6.74
CA TYR A 382 52.67 49.20 -6.80
C TYR A 382 51.69 48.25 -6.13
N SER A 383 51.77 46.96 -6.44
CA SER A 383 50.87 45.94 -5.88
C SER A 383 51.13 45.62 -4.40
N ASN A 384 52.36 45.85 -3.91
CA ASN A 384 52.74 45.59 -2.52
C ASN A 384 53.89 46.53 -2.06
N PRO A 385 54.29 46.50 -0.77
CA PRO A 385 55.29 47.40 -0.23
C PRO A 385 56.73 47.22 -0.73
N ASP A 386 57.08 46.11 -1.39
CA ASP A 386 58.45 45.83 -1.84
C ASP A 386 58.85 46.65 -3.09
N LYS A 387 57.87 47.20 -3.82
CA LYS A 387 58.01 48.15 -4.95
C LYS A 387 58.98 47.68 -6.04
N HIS A 388 58.75 46.49 -6.58
CA HIS A 388 59.47 46.03 -7.77
C HIS A 388 58.81 46.47 -9.08
N ASP A 389 59.56 46.57 -10.17
CA ASP A 389 59.06 47.05 -11.46
C ASP A 389 57.94 46.14 -12.03
N ASP A 390 57.98 44.84 -11.78
CA ASP A 390 56.96 43.86 -12.17
C ASP A 390 55.64 44.00 -11.38
N GLN A 391 55.66 44.79 -10.31
CA GLN A 391 54.53 45.09 -9.44
C GLN A 391 53.90 46.45 -9.74
N PHE A 392 54.41 47.20 -10.73
CA PHE A 392 53.84 48.47 -11.14
C PHE A 392 52.41 48.28 -11.65
N LEU A 393 51.48 49.08 -11.12
CA LEU A 393 50.06 49.00 -11.47
C LEU A 393 49.57 50.21 -12.26
N ASP A 394 49.79 51.41 -11.74
CA ASP A 394 49.28 52.65 -12.35
C ASP A 394 50.10 53.88 -11.92
N VAL A 395 49.89 55.01 -12.58
CA VAL A 395 50.53 56.29 -12.28
C VAL A 395 49.56 57.45 -12.45
N THR A 396 49.63 58.46 -11.58
CA THR A 396 48.81 59.67 -11.74
C THR A 396 49.32 60.51 -12.91
N PRO A 397 48.46 61.34 -13.52
CA PRO A 397 48.93 62.41 -14.39
C PRO A 397 49.92 63.32 -13.66
N GLU A 398 50.90 63.83 -14.40
CA GLU A 398 51.86 64.79 -13.88
C GLU A 398 51.18 66.16 -13.67
N LYS A 399 51.33 66.74 -12.47
CA LYS A 399 50.71 68.03 -12.11
C LYS A 399 51.52 68.80 -11.06
N GLN A 400 51.24 70.09 -10.94
CA GLN A 400 51.89 70.94 -9.93
C GLN A 400 51.44 70.58 -8.51
N GLY A 401 52.34 70.77 -7.55
CA GLY A 401 52.03 70.62 -6.12
C GLY A 401 52.09 69.19 -5.58
N VAL A 402 52.54 68.21 -6.38
CA VAL A 402 52.72 66.82 -5.95
C VAL A 402 54.17 66.59 -5.54
N TYR A 403 54.38 66.40 -4.24
CA TYR A 403 55.70 66.20 -3.61
C TYR A 403 55.80 64.90 -2.81
N SER A 404 54.66 64.44 -2.30
CA SER A 404 54.48 63.18 -1.60
C SER A 404 53.14 62.55 -2.00
N PRO A 405 52.92 61.26 -1.71
CA PRO A 405 51.63 60.61 -1.90
C PRO A 405 50.46 61.26 -1.15
N ASP A 406 50.73 62.10 -0.15
CA ASP A 406 49.71 62.85 0.58
C ASP A 406 49.12 64.02 -0.22
N ASN A 407 49.80 64.45 -1.29
CA ASN A 407 49.39 65.62 -2.09
C ASN A 407 48.38 65.32 -3.20
N ILE A 408 47.94 64.07 -3.34
CA ILE A 408 46.92 63.70 -4.33
C ILE A 408 45.51 63.72 -3.74
N THR A 409 44.52 63.86 -4.62
CA THR A 409 43.11 63.98 -4.23
C THR A 409 42.52 62.64 -3.78
N THR A 410 41.43 62.69 -3.03
CA THR A 410 40.67 61.48 -2.65
C THR A 410 40.16 60.70 -3.86
N GLU A 411 39.79 61.40 -4.95
CA GLU A 411 39.34 60.77 -6.19
C GLU A 411 40.45 59.93 -6.84
N GLU A 412 41.67 60.48 -6.91
CA GLU A 412 42.84 59.74 -7.41
C GLU A 412 43.21 58.57 -6.49
N LYS A 413 43.15 58.75 -5.16
CA LYS A 413 43.35 57.66 -4.21
C LYS A 413 42.32 56.53 -4.39
N ASN A 414 41.06 56.87 -4.66
CA ASN A 414 40.00 55.89 -4.91
C ASN A 414 40.19 55.17 -6.26
N LYS A 415 40.70 55.85 -7.30
CA LYS A 415 41.06 55.18 -8.56
C LYS A 415 42.16 54.15 -8.31
N PHE A 416 43.24 54.56 -7.65
CA PHE A 416 44.34 53.66 -7.28
C PHE A 416 43.88 52.50 -6.39
N TYR A 417 42.93 52.74 -5.49
CA TYR A 417 42.34 51.68 -4.67
C TYR A 417 41.68 50.60 -5.53
N ASN A 418 40.90 51.00 -6.54
CA ASN A 418 40.23 50.05 -7.41
C ASN A 418 41.24 49.18 -8.18
N GLU A 419 42.24 49.81 -8.80
CA GLU A 419 43.29 49.11 -9.56
C GLU A 419 44.10 48.15 -8.67
N TRP A 420 44.51 48.63 -7.49
CA TRP A 420 45.22 47.81 -6.51
C TRP A 420 44.36 46.65 -6.01
N TYR A 421 43.10 46.91 -5.67
CA TYR A 421 42.22 45.90 -5.09
C TYR A 421 41.92 44.78 -6.10
N ASP A 422 41.73 45.11 -7.37
CA ASP A 422 41.55 44.12 -8.44
C ASP A 422 42.77 43.18 -8.53
N LYS A 423 43.98 43.73 -8.46
CA LYS A 423 45.20 42.92 -8.45
C LYS A 423 45.31 42.10 -7.17
N TYR A 424 45.04 42.70 -6.02
CA TYR A 424 45.15 42.08 -4.71
C TYR A 424 44.16 40.92 -4.55
N PHE A 425 42.91 41.10 -4.96
CA PHE A 425 41.89 40.07 -4.91
C PHE A 425 42.28 38.83 -5.73
N ASN A 426 42.74 39.05 -6.96
CA ASN A 426 43.09 37.98 -7.90
C ASN A 426 44.43 37.30 -7.58
N SER A 427 45.38 38.00 -6.95
CA SER A 427 46.73 37.47 -6.70
C SER A 427 46.95 37.01 -5.26
N VAL A 428 46.18 37.53 -4.32
CA VAL A 428 46.33 37.27 -2.88
C VAL A 428 45.08 36.59 -2.34
N ILE A 429 43.89 37.19 -2.42
CA ILE A 429 42.66 36.66 -1.79
C ILE A 429 42.21 35.33 -2.41
N THR A 430 42.34 35.20 -3.72
CA THR A 430 41.90 34.00 -4.47
C THR A 430 43.06 33.08 -4.83
N ASN A 431 44.22 33.20 -4.18
CA ASN A 431 45.34 32.30 -4.42
C ASN A 431 45.22 31.01 -3.59
N PHE A 432 44.69 29.95 -4.21
CA PHE A 432 44.57 28.62 -3.59
C PHE A 432 45.68 27.64 -4.03
N GLY A 433 46.77 28.16 -4.61
CA GLY A 433 47.94 27.38 -5.02
C GLY A 433 47.59 26.26 -6.00
N VAL A 434 47.99 25.03 -5.69
CA VAL A 434 47.75 23.87 -6.58
C VAL A 434 46.27 23.49 -6.73
N ASN A 435 45.39 23.98 -5.85
CA ASN A 435 43.96 23.67 -5.84
C ASN A 435 43.11 24.75 -6.52
N ASP A 436 43.73 25.68 -7.24
CA ASP A 436 43.02 26.85 -7.77
C ASP A 436 42.00 26.54 -8.87
N ASN A 437 42.13 25.40 -9.56
CA ASN A 437 41.12 24.94 -10.53
C ASN A 437 40.21 23.82 -9.99
N ARG A 438 40.41 23.39 -8.74
CA ARG A 438 39.62 22.31 -8.13
C ARG A 438 38.31 22.87 -7.58
N GLN A 439 37.20 22.18 -7.87
CA GLN A 439 35.89 22.46 -7.28
C GLN A 439 35.76 21.86 -5.88
N VAL A 440 35.02 22.56 -5.01
CA VAL A 440 34.66 22.09 -3.67
C VAL A 440 33.58 21.01 -3.75
N THR A 441 33.80 19.89 -3.07
CA THR A 441 32.82 18.79 -2.95
C THR A 441 32.26 18.70 -1.53
N TYR A 442 31.12 18.01 -1.36
CA TYR A 442 30.58 17.82 0.00
C TYR A 442 31.47 16.94 0.87
N ASP A 443 32.14 15.96 0.28
CA ASP A 443 33.07 15.09 1.00
C ASP A 443 34.30 15.85 1.51
N ASP A 444 34.77 16.88 0.78
CA ASP A 444 35.83 17.76 1.26
C ASP A 444 35.41 18.46 2.55
N ILE A 445 34.18 18.97 2.59
CA ILE A 445 33.61 19.67 3.75
C ILE A 445 33.39 18.70 4.92
N LYS A 446 32.75 17.55 4.67
CA LYS A 446 32.48 16.54 5.70
C LYS A 446 33.73 16.06 6.43
N ASN A 447 34.81 15.86 5.66
CA ASN A 447 36.09 15.37 6.18
C ASN A 447 37.02 16.49 6.68
N GLY A 448 36.61 17.77 6.62
CA GLY A 448 37.44 18.90 7.03
C GLY A 448 38.62 19.20 6.09
N ASN A 449 38.61 18.66 4.88
CA ASN A 449 39.64 18.83 3.85
C ASN A 449 39.37 20.10 3.02
N TYR A 450 39.23 21.26 3.68
CA TYR A 450 38.92 22.53 3.01
C TYR A 450 40.03 22.95 2.03
N ILE A 451 39.64 23.56 0.90
CA ILE A 451 40.60 24.18 -0.03
C ILE A 451 40.94 25.57 0.48
N LYS A 452 42.18 25.75 0.93
CA LYS A 452 42.63 26.95 1.65
C LYS A 452 43.53 27.84 0.81
N ASN A 453 43.43 29.13 1.07
CA ASN A 453 44.30 30.13 0.47
C ASN A 453 45.74 30.00 1.02
N VAL A 454 46.76 30.03 0.15
CA VAL A 454 48.16 29.78 0.55
C VAL A 454 48.74 30.84 1.49
N VAL A 455 48.25 32.08 1.40
CA VAL A 455 48.72 33.22 2.23
C VAL A 455 48.11 33.17 3.62
N PHE A 456 46.90 32.63 3.74
CA PHE A 456 46.17 32.46 4.99
C PHE A 456 46.28 31.04 5.58
N ASP A 457 46.96 30.11 4.90
CA ASP A 457 47.17 28.73 5.36
C ASP A 457 48.46 28.62 6.19
N GLY A 458 48.32 28.74 7.51
CA GLY A 458 49.40 28.55 8.47
C GLY A 458 48.93 28.84 9.90
N GLU A 459 49.42 28.09 10.88
CA GLU A 459 49.16 28.33 12.31
C GLU A 459 49.46 29.80 12.66
N GLY A 460 48.45 30.66 12.78
CA GLY A 460 48.70 32.09 12.91
C GLY A 460 47.46 32.97 13.08
N SER A 461 47.72 34.19 13.57
CA SER A 461 46.75 35.23 13.92
C SER A 461 45.97 35.81 12.74
N LYS A 462 46.27 35.46 11.47
CA LYS A 462 45.78 36.11 10.25
C LYS A 462 44.32 35.79 9.87
N GLY A 463 43.81 34.65 10.33
CA GLY A 463 42.49 34.14 9.95
C GLY A 463 42.55 33.11 8.82
N PHE A 464 41.46 32.94 8.06
CA PHE A 464 41.36 31.96 6.97
C PHE A 464 40.58 32.49 5.75
N ILE A 465 40.87 31.92 4.59
CA ILE A 465 40.04 32.06 3.38
C ILE A 465 39.92 30.69 2.73
N TYR A 466 38.70 30.20 2.61
CA TYR A 466 38.38 28.91 2.00
C TYR A 466 37.58 29.10 0.72
N LYS A 467 37.84 28.26 -0.28
CA LYS A 467 36.87 28.08 -1.36
C LYS A 467 35.62 27.42 -0.81
N ASP A 468 34.49 27.85 -1.31
CA ASP A 468 33.19 27.38 -0.85
C ASP A 468 32.17 27.29 -2.00
N LYS A 469 31.00 26.73 -1.70
CA LYS A 469 29.80 26.80 -2.53
C LYS A 469 28.80 27.74 -1.89
N ALA A 470 28.30 28.66 -2.71
CA ALA A 470 27.34 29.66 -2.32
C ALA A 470 25.95 29.31 -2.85
N TYR A 471 24.92 29.49 -2.01
CA TYR A 471 23.55 29.25 -2.41
C TYR A 471 22.59 30.30 -1.85
N ASP A 472 21.51 30.54 -2.59
CA ASP A 472 20.43 31.45 -2.23
C ASP A 472 19.09 30.90 -2.76
N ILE A 473 18.00 31.22 -2.07
CA ILE A 473 16.65 30.76 -2.38
C ILE A 473 15.95 31.89 -3.10
N ASN A 474 15.31 31.55 -4.22
CA ASN A 474 14.50 32.49 -5.03
C ASN A 474 15.28 33.64 -5.68
N TYR A 475 16.59 33.52 -5.90
CA TYR A 475 17.41 34.59 -6.50
C TYR A 475 17.24 35.93 -5.75
N SER A 476 17.14 35.86 -4.42
CA SER A 476 17.04 36.98 -3.50
C SER A 476 18.38 37.73 -3.46
N LYS A 477 18.71 38.44 -4.55
CA LYS A 477 19.95 39.22 -4.71
C LYS A 477 20.35 39.91 -3.39
N GLY A 478 21.31 39.35 -2.66
CA GLY A 478 21.87 39.94 -1.44
C GLY A 478 22.14 39.01 -0.25
N TYR A 479 21.73 37.74 -0.24
CA TYR A 479 21.95 36.83 0.90
C TYR A 479 22.49 35.45 0.49
N SER A 480 23.66 35.40 -0.14
CA SER A 480 24.35 34.15 -0.44
C SER A 480 24.86 33.49 0.86
N GLN A 481 24.47 32.23 1.11
CA GLN A 481 24.89 31.44 2.27
C GLN A 481 26.13 30.58 1.95
N SER A 482 26.90 30.22 2.97
CA SER A 482 28.08 29.36 2.89
C SER A 482 27.73 27.90 3.15
N LEU A 483 28.17 26.99 2.28
CA LEU A 483 28.01 25.55 2.51
C LEU A 483 28.91 25.06 3.66
N ILE A 484 30.16 25.53 3.73
CA ILE A 484 31.08 25.18 4.83
C ILE A 484 30.48 25.58 6.17
N GLU A 485 30.06 26.82 6.33
CA GLU A 485 29.49 27.31 7.59
C GLU A 485 28.20 26.57 7.96
N SER A 486 27.34 26.30 6.98
CA SER A 486 26.14 25.49 7.20
C SER A 486 26.49 24.11 7.76
N TYR A 487 27.51 23.46 7.20
CA TYR A 487 27.98 22.19 7.72
C TYR A 487 28.56 22.32 9.15
N LEU A 488 29.32 23.38 9.45
CA LEU A 488 29.84 23.61 10.79
C LEU A 488 28.72 23.77 11.83
N HIS A 489 27.66 24.52 11.51
CA HIS A 489 26.47 24.61 12.36
C HIS A 489 25.73 23.26 12.47
N TRP A 490 25.67 22.49 11.38
CA TRP A 490 25.11 21.14 11.41
C TRP A 490 25.86 20.21 12.36
N VAL A 491 27.19 20.28 12.44
CA VAL A 491 27.99 19.45 13.36
C VAL A 491 27.52 19.66 14.81
N GLU A 492 27.28 20.90 15.21
CA GLU A 492 26.76 21.21 16.56
C GLU A 492 25.34 20.71 16.78
N ILE A 493 24.46 20.91 15.79
CA ILE A 493 23.05 20.44 15.85
C ILE A 493 23.02 18.92 15.95
N LYS A 494 23.78 18.23 15.10
CA LYS A 494 23.90 16.78 15.05
C LYS A 494 24.37 16.21 16.39
N ALA A 495 25.38 16.82 17.02
CA ALA A 495 25.85 16.38 18.34
C ALA A 495 24.72 16.39 19.38
N LYS A 496 23.95 17.49 19.45
CA LYS A 496 22.79 17.62 20.35
C LYS A 496 21.67 16.62 20.03
N LEU A 497 21.43 16.33 18.75
CA LEU A 497 20.46 15.31 18.35
C LEU A 497 20.90 13.91 18.81
N LEU A 498 22.18 13.58 18.67
CA LEU A 498 22.72 12.28 19.05
C LEU A 498 22.65 12.01 20.57
N GLU A 499 22.61 13.06 21.40
CA GLU A 499 22.41 12.96 22.86
C GLU A 499 20.98 12.54 23.26
N ASN A 500 20.00 12.68 22.35
CA ASN A 500 18.58 12.47 22.64
C ASN A 500 17.93 11.42 21.70
N PRO A 501 18.32 10.13 21.81
CA PRO A 501 17.77 9.07 20.98
C PRO A 501 16.31 8.74 21.32
N VAL A 502 15.56 8.31 20.31
CA VAL A 502 14.20 7.78 20.41
C VAL A 502 14.19 6.34 19.90
N THR A 503 13.45 5.44 20.54
CA THR A 503 13.30 4.05 20.09
C THR A 503 11.95 3.86 19.43
N VAL A 504 11.94 3.50 18.14
CA VAL A 504 10.74 3.18 17.36
C VAL A 504 10.94 1.82 16.69
N GLU A 505 9.99 0.89 16.89
CA GLU A 505 10.04 -0.47 16.32
C GLU A 505 11.38 -1.20 16.58
N GLY A 506 11.97 -0.99 17.76
CA GLY A 506 13.25 -1.58 18.16
C GLY A 506 14.50 -0.96 17.50
N LYS A 507 14.36 0.12 16.72
CA LYS A 507 15.47 0.86 16.12
C LYS A 507 15.68 2.20 16.84
N THR A 508 16.94 2.54 17.05
CA THR A 508 17.34 3.86 17.56
C THR A 508 17.33 4.89 16.43
N VAL A 509 16.55 5.94 16.61
CA VAL A 509 16.36 7.07 15.66
C VAL A 509 16.41 8.40 16.41
N TYR A 510 16.51 9.50 15.66
CA TYR A 510 16.72 10.84 16.21
C TYR A 510 15.76 11.84 15.57
N GLN A 511 15.19 12.73 16.38
CA GLN A 511 14.20 13.71 15.91
C GLN A 511 14.86 14.88 15.16
N LEU A 512 15.04 14.74 13.86
CA LEU A 512 15.59 15.80 13.00
C LEU A 512 14.60 16.96 12.79
N ARG A 513 13.32 16.65 12.63
CA ARG A 513 12.19 17.59 12.52
C ARG A 513 10.97 16.97 13.18
N ASN A 514 9.99 17.76 13.63
CA ASN A 514 8.77 17.22 14.27
C ASN A 514 8.05 16.11 13.48
N ASP A 515 8.13 16.15 12.14
CA ASP A 515 7.51 15.20 11.22
C ASP A 515 8.46 14.10 10.70
N PHE A 516 9.74 14.12 11.08
CA PHE A 516 10.78 13.21 10.57
C PHE A 516 11.77 12.72 11.64
N LEU A 517 11.91 11.39 11.71
CA LEU A 517 12.91 10.70 12.52
C LEU A 517 13.99 10.17 11.58
N ALA A 518 15.25 10.49 11.87
CA ALA A 518 16.41 10.09 11.08
C ALA A 518 17.19 8.98 11.78
N THR A 519 17.80 8.07 11.03
CA THR A 519 18.82 7.15 11.54
C THR A 519 20.15 7.88 11.75
N LYS A 520 21.07 7.29 12.52
CA LYS A 520 22.44 7.84 12.65
C LYS A 520 23.12 8.02 11.29
N GLU A 521 22.97 7.03 10.40
CA GLU A 521 23.54 7.08 9.05
C GLU A 521 22.95 8.23 8.21
N GLN A 522 21.65 8.50 8.34
CA GLN A 522 21.02 9.65 7.69
C GLN A 522 21.56 10.97 8.26
N LEU A 523 21.76 11.08 9.58
CA LEU A 523 22.40 12.26 10.17
C LEU A 523 23.85 12.45 9.70
N ASP A 524 24.57 11.36 9.43
CA ASP A 524 25.94 11.41 8.90
C ASP A 524 26.00 11.91 7.45
N LYS A 525 24.95 11.64 6.65
CA LYS A 525 24.86 12.04 5.24
C LYS A 525 24.10 13.35 5.00
N PHE A 526 23.35 13.83 5.99
CA PHE A 526 22.43 14.95 5.83
C PHE A 526 23.13 16.18 5.27
N LEU A 527 22.63 16.70 4.15
CA LEU A 527 22.97 18.02 3.63
C LEU A 527 22.12 19.06 4.37
N TYR A 528 22.72 19.72 5.34
CA TYR A 528 22.11 20.86 6.02
C TYR A 528 22.44 22.14 5.27
N LEU A 529 21.39 22.90 4.94
CA LEU A 529 21.48 24.21 4.32
C LEU A 529 20.77 25.22 5.23
N GLU A 530 21.49 26.26 5.65
CA GLU A 530 20.98 27.35 6.47
C GLU A 530 20.06 28.32 5.71
N GLY A 531 19.42 29.18 6.49
CA GLY A 531 18.47 30.17 5.99
C GLY A 531 17.11 29.54 5.66
N ASN A 532 16.44 30.08 4.64
CA ASN A 532 15.07 29.66 4.29
C ASN A 532 15.02 28.36 3.46
N PHE A 533 16.12 27.60 3.35
CA PHE A 533 16.27 26.50 2.39
C PHE A 533 15.65 25.24 2.99
N GLN A 534 14.32 25.18 2.96
CA GLN A 534 13.58 24.14 3.68
C GLN A 534 13.41 22.88 2.85
N SER A 535 13.71 21.74 3.48
CA SER A 535 13.37 20.44 2.93
C SER A 535 11.85 20.20 3.02
N LYS A 536 11.32 19.40 2.10
CA LYS A 536 9.95 18.90 2.13
C LYS A 536 9.96 17.42 2.45
N LEU A 537 9.03 17.02 3.31
CA LEU A 537 8.77 15.61 3.56
C LEU A 537 8.06 15.02 2.34
N MET A 538 8.63 13.97 1.77
CA MET A 538 8.04 13.23 0.66
C MET A 538 7.96 11.74 1.03
N TYR A 539 6.94 11.08 0.51
CA TYR A 539 6.67 9.66 0.67
C TYR A 539 6.99 8.96 -0.65
N SER A 540 7.59 7.76 -0.56
CA SER A 540 7.90 6.94 -1.73
C SER A 540 7.63 5.46 -1.45
N TYR A 541 7.23 4.74 -2.49
CA TYR A 541 7.05 3.27 -2.45
C TYR A 541 8.32 2.52 -2.90
N SER A 542 9.45 3.23 -3.01
CA SER A 542 10.75 2.62 -3.31
C SER A 542 11.21 1.74 -2.14
N PRO A 543 11.88 0.59 -2.39
CA PRO A 543 12.52 -0.19 -1.33
C PRO A 543 13.64 0.59 -0.62
N ASP A 544 14.33 1.48 -1.34
CA ASP A 544 15.29 2.43 -0.79
C ASP A 544 14.56 3.64 -0.20
N PRO A 545 14.66 3.90 1.12
CA PRO A 545 14.01 5.05 1.75
C PRO A 545 14.56 6.40 1.27
N ASP A 546 15.85 6.46 0.90
CA ASP A 546 16.54 7.68 0.50
C ASP A 546 16.82 7.69 -1.01
N ILE A 547 15.82 7.24 -1.78
CA ILE A 547 15.89 7.15 -3.24
C ILE A 547 16.18 8.51 -3.90
N SER A 548 17.01 8.47 -4.95
CA SER A 548 17.17 9.59 -5.89
C SER A 548 16.11 9.52 -6.99
N ASP A 549 15.13 10.41 -6.95
CA ASP A 549 14.09 10.57 -7.98
C ASP A 549 13.83 12.06 -8.30
N ARG A 550 14.72 12.62 -9.12
CA ARG A 550 14.70 14.05 -9.48
C ARG A 550 13.42 14.52 -10.16
N GLN A 551 12.71 13.61 -10.82
CA GLN A 551 11.48 13.90 -11.56
C GLN A 551 10.24 13.75 -10.68
N GLY A 552 10.36 13.20 -9.47
CA GLY A 552 9.27 13.03 -8.52
C GLY A 552 8.20 12.03 -8.95
N LYS A 553 8.51 11.08 -9.84
CA LYS A 553 7.56 10.08 -10.35
C LYS A 553 7.14 9.08 -9.27
N MET A 554 8.06 8.74 -8.38
CA MET A 554 7.88 7.83 -7.24
C MET A 554 7.56 8.58 -5.95
N LEU A 555 7.64 9.91 -5.96
CA LEU A 555 7.43 10.75 -4.79
C LEU A 555 5.98 11.22 -4.68
N ALA A 556 5.49 11.34 -3.46
CA ALA A 556 4.21 11.94 -3.16
C ALA A 556 4.27 12.80 -1.89
N PRO A 557 3.53 13.91 -1.80
CA PRO A 557 3.46 14.76 -0.61
C PRO A 557 2.75 14.10 0.58
N THR A 558 1.96 13.04 0.36
CA THR A 558 1.22 12.36 1.42
C THR A 558 1.39 10.84 1.34
N LEU A 559 1.22 10.18 2.49
CA LEU A 559 1.23 8.71 2.58
C LEU A 559 0.16 8.08 1.68
N GLU A 560 -1.06 8.63 1.68
CA GLU A 560 -2.17 8.09 0.89
C GLU A 560 -1.95 8.21 -0.62
N GLU A 561 -1.39 9.33 -1.08
CA GLU A 561 -1.05 9.50 -2.49
C GLU A 561 0.09 8.55 -2.91
N ALA A 562 1.10 8.32 -2.05
CA ALA A 562 2.16 7.36 -2.33
C ALA A 562 1.61 5.93 -2.50
N LYS A 563 0.69 5.51 -1.62
CA LYS A 563 0.02 4.21 -1.72
C LYS A 563 -0.80 4.08 -3.00
N GLU A 564 -1.52 5.13 -3.39
CA GLU A 564 -2.28 5.14 -4.63
C GLU A 564 -1.37 5.01 -5.87
N LYS A 565 -0.28 5.77 -5.91
CA LYS A 565 0.72 5.66 -6.99
C LYS A 565 1.33 4.26 -7.05
N GLN A 566 1.61 3.62 -5.92
CA GLN A 566 2.12 2.26 -5.88
C GLN A 566 1.14 1.27 -6.52
N ILE A 567 -0.15 1.31 -6.16
CA ILE A 567 -1.17 0.43 -6.77
C ILE A 567 -1.17 0.55 -8.29
N ILE A 568 -1.16 1.79 -8.78
CA ILE A 568 -1.19 2.10 -10.22
C ILE A 568 0.08 1.55 -10.91
N ASN A 569 1.25 1.76 -10.32
CA ASN A 569 2.53 1.37 -10.93
C ASN A 569 2.81 -0.13 -10.86
N ASP A 570 2.38 -0.81 -9.79
CA ASP A 570 2.50 -2.26 -9.65
C ASP A 570 1.53 -3.01 -10.59
N ASN A 571 0.68 -2.30 -11.34
CA ASN A 571 -0.36 -2.85 -12.22
C ASN A 571 -1.21 -3.92 -11.52
N LYS A 572 -1.47 -3.73 -10.24
CA LYS A 572 -2.25 -4.68 -9.43
C LYS A 572 -3.67 -4.74 -9.98
N THR A 573 -4.06 -5.89 -10.50
CA THR A 573 -5.40 -6.10 -11.03
C THR A 573 -6.34 -6.57 -9.93
N LEU A 574 -7.46 -5.87 -9.77
CA LEU A 574 -8.53 -6.31 -8.89
C LEU A 574 -9.14 -7.60 -9.44
N ARG A 575 -9.04 -8.69 -8.68
CA ARG A 575 -9.69 -9.96 -8.97
C ARG A 575 -11.11 -9.94 -8.42
N LYS A 576 -12.01 -10.63 -9.12
CA LYS A 576 -13.40 -10.78 -8.73
C LYS A 576 -13.78 -12.26 -8.75
N GLN A 577 -14.49 -12.72 -7.73
CA GLN A 577 -15.11 -14.03 -7.70
C GLN A 577 -16.58 -13.93 -7.28
N PHE A 578 -17.34 -14.98 -7.55
CA PHE A 578 -18.75 -15.10 -7.24
C PHE A 578 -18.97 -16.34 -6.39
N ILE A 579 -19.66 -16.16 -5.26
CA ILE A 579 -20.00 -17.24 -4.33
C ILE A 579 -21.50 -17.44 -4.38
N ALA A 580 -21.92 -18.63 -4.82
CA ALA A 580 -23.32 -19.04 -4.81
C ALA A 580 -23.58 -19.94 -3.60
N TYR A 581 -24.73 -19.75 -2.95
CA TYR A 581 -25.18 -20.57 -1.83
C TYR A 581 -26.43 -21.36 -2.22
N ASP A 582 -26.52 -22.62 -1.78
CA ASP A 582 -27.75 -23.39 -1.86
C ASP A 582 -28.69 -23.08 -0.67
N ALA A 583 -29.91 -23.63 -0.71
CA ALA A 583 -30.93 -23.45 0.33
C ALA A 583 -30.51 -23.97 1.72
N PHE A 584 -29.42 -24.73 1.83
CA PHE A 584 -28.89 -25.30 3.07
C PHE A 584 -27.54 -24.70 3.48
N GLY A 585 -27.03 -23.71 2.73
CA GLY A 585 -25.79 -23.02 3.02
C GLY A 585 -24.52 -23.66 2.45
N ASN A 586 -24.62 -24.69 1.60
CA ASN A 586 -23.45 -25.17 0.85
C ASN A 586 -23.09 -24.14 -0.22
N GLU A 587 -21.79 -23.91 -0.42
CA GLU A 587 -21.29 -22.88 -1.32
C GLU A 587 -20.49 -23.43 -2.50
N GLU A 588 -20.50 -22.68 -3.60
CA GLU A 588 -19.61 -22.88 -4.74
C GLU A 588 -19.03 -21.54 -5.19
N VAL A 589 -17.74 -21.54 -5.52
CA VAL A 589 -17.01 -20.34 -5.95
C VAL A 589 -16.67 -20.45 -7.43
N ALA A 590 -16.99 -19.41 -8.20
CA ALA A 590 -16.55 -19.28 -9.59
C ALA A 590 -15.97 -17.89 -9.87
N SER A 591 -14.93 -17.82 -10.69
CA SER A 591 -14.30 -16.54 -11.07
C SER A 591 -14.90 -15.92 -12.33
N ALA A 592 -15.66 -16.68 -13.13
CA ALA A 592 -16.15 -16.25 -14.43
C ALA A 592 -17.44 -15.40 -14.35
N SER A 593 -18.47 -15.91 -13.69
CA SER A 593 -19.76 -15.21 -13.55
C SER A 593 -20.62 -15.79 -12.44
N ALA A 594 -21.66 -15.04 -12.04
CA ALA A 594 -22.70 -15.52 -11.14
C ALA A 594 -23.45 -16.74 -11.72
N GLU A 595 -23.73 -16.73 -13.02
CA GLU A 595 -24.34 -17.87 -13.73
C GLU A 595 -23.48 -19.12 -13.63
N ASP A 596 -22.16 -18.99 -13.73
CA ASP A 596 -21.27 -20.13 -13.67
C ASP A 596 -21.21 -20.72 -12.26
N ALA A 597 -21.13 -19.88 -11.22
CA ALA A 597 -21.22 -20.33 -9.82
C ALA A 597 -22.51 -21.12 -9.56
N ILE A 598 -23.65 -20.61 -10.04
CA ILE A 598 -24.96 -21.29 -9.91
C ILE A 598 -24.97 -22.60 -10.69
N ARG A 599 -24.44 -22.63 -11.91
CA ARG A 599 -24.38 -23.83 -12.74
C ARG A 599 -23.55 -24.92 -12.06
N GLN A 600 -22.37 -24.57 -11.54
CA GLN A 600 -21.50 -25.50 -10.82
C GLN A 600 -22.18 -26.04 -9.55
N LEU A 601 -22.82 -25.17 -8.77
CA LEU A 601 -23.59 -25.56 -7.58
C LEU A 601 -24.77 -26.47 -7.94
N THR A 602 -25.55 -26.11 -8.97
CA THR A 602 -26.68 -26.88 -9.48
C THR A 602 -26.28 -28.30 -9.89
N ASN A 603 -25.10 -28.45 -10.51
CA ASN A 603 -24.58 -29.76 -10.93
C ASN A 603 -24.24 -30.68 -9.76
N LYS A 604 -23.95 -30.14 -8.57
CA LYS A 604 -23.66 -30.93 -7.36
C LYS A 604 -24.92 -31.36 -6.62
N ILE A 605 -26.08 -30.75 -6.90
CA ILE A 605 -27.35 -31.08 -6.23
C ILE A 605 -27.91 -32.39 -6.78
N GLN A 606 -28.00 -33.40 -5.91
CA GLN A 606 -28.69 -34.65 -6.19
C GLN A 606 -30.15 -34.58 -5.74
N LEU A 607 -31.07 -34.72 -6.69
CA LEU A 607 -32.50 -34.67 -6.41
C LEU A 607 -33.07 -36.06 -6.15
N THR A 608 -33.92 -36.15 -5.13
CA THR A 608 -34.77 -37.31 -4.89
C THR A 608 -35.94 -37.29 -5.87
N SER A 609 -36.27 -38.43 -6.49
CA SER A 609 -37.41 -38.57 -7.40
C SER A 609 -38.26 -39.80 -7.08
N LYS A 610 -39.54 -39.76 -7.48
CA LYS A 610 -40.52 -40.86 -7.36
C LYS A 610 -41.38 -40.86 -8.62
N PHE A 611 -41.84 -42.05 -9.00
CA PHE A 611 -42.86 -42.21 -10.04
C PHE A 611 -44.23 -42.13 -9.39
N ILE A 612 -45.03 -41.13 -9.76
CA ILE A 612 -46.40 -40.93 -9.24
C ILE A 612 -47.40 -41.20 -10.35
N HIS A 613 -48.51 -41.87 -10.02
CA HIS A 613 -49.55 -42.21 -10.98
C HIS A 613 -50.26 -40.95 -11.50
N LYS A 614 -50.52 -40.88 -12.82
CA LYS A 614 -51.10 -39.70 -13.49
C LYS A 614 -52.48 -39.34 -12.95
N LYS A 615 -53.30 -40.33 -12.58
CA LYS A 615 -54.61 -40.09 -11.92
C LYS A 615 -54.47 -39.37 -10.58
N GLU A 616 -53.44 -39.70 -9.81
CA GLU A 616 -53.15 -38.98 -8.56
C GLU A 616 -52.82 -37.52 -8.85
N ILE A 617 -51.91 -37.29 -9.81
CA ILE A 617 -51.50 -35.95 -10.22
C ILE A 617 -52.70 -35.11 -10.68
N SER A 618 -53.62 -35.70 -11.46
CA SER A 618 -54.82 -35.01 -11.94
C SER A 618 -55.83 -34.65 -10.85
N SER A 619 -55.73 -35.26 -9.66
CA SER A 619 -56.57 -34.96 -8.50
C SER A 619 -56.06 -33.79 -7.66
N TRP A 620 -54.84 -33.33 -7.92
CA TRP A 620 -54.22 -32.25 -7.15
C TRP A 620 -54.65 -30.87 -7.65
N ASP A 621 -54.80 -29.92 -6.73
CA ASP A 621 -54.96 -28.51 -7.09
C ASP A 621 -53.63 -27.97 -7.64
N PRO A 622 -53.59 -27.48 -8.90
CA PRO A 622 -52.37 -26.94 -9.49
C PRO A 622 -51.83 -25.68 -8.78
N ASN A 623 -52.67 -24.98 -8.00
CA ASN A 623 -52.29 -23.76 -7.30
C ASN A 623 -51.72 -23.99 -5.89
N VAL A 624 -51.75 -25.23 -5.39
CA VAL A 624 -51.31 -25.55 -4.03
C VAL A 624 -50.08 -26.45 -4.06
N LYS A 625 -49.02 -26.05 -3.34
CA LYS A 625 -47.84 -26.90 -3.18
C LYS A 625 -48.20 -28.17 -2.41
N ARG A 626 -47.93 -29.33 -3.00
CA ARG A 626 -48.16 -30.64 -2.39
C ARG A 626 -46.90 -31.11 -1.67
N SER A 627 -47.02 -31.50 -0.41
CA SER A 627 -45.92 -32.15 0.31
C SER A 627 -45.55 -33.49 -0.35
N TRP A 628 -44.24 -33.75 -0.45
CA TRP A 628 -43.66 -34.97 -0.98
C TRP A 628 -44.13 -36.24 -0.25
N ASP A 629 -44.45 -36.13 1.03
CA ASP A 629 -44.80 -37.28 1.87
C ASP A 629 -46.29 -37.65 1.75
N LEU A 630 -47.12 -36.72 1.25
CA LEU A 630 -48.55 -36.91 0.99
C LEU A 630 -48.85 -37.61 -0.34
N THR A 631 -47.84 -38.02 -1.10
CA THR A 631 -48.03 -38.84 -2.30
C THR A 631 -48.47 -40.25 -1.90
N ILE A 632 -49.54 -40.75 -2.50
CA ILE A 632 -50.07 -42.09 -2.20
C ILE A 632 -49.53 -43.17 -3.14
N SER A 633 -49.16 -42.83 -4.37
CA SER A 633 -48.52 -43.76 -5.32
C SER A 633 -47.03 -43.91 -4.99
N ASP A 634 -46.69 -44.65 -3.94
CA ASP A 634 -45.31 -44.75 -3.44
C ASP A 634 -44.70 -46.15 -3.46
N GLY A 635 -45.39 -47.14 -4.03
CA GLY A 635 -44.88 -48.51 -4.10
C GLY A 635 -45.71 -49.44 -4.98
N ARG A 636 -45.60 -50.74 -4.70
CA ARG A 636 -46.44 -51.80 -5.26
C ARG A 636 -47.03 -52.61 -4.12
N TYR A 637 -48.35 -52.63 -4.04
CA TYR A 637 -49.09 -53.23 -2.94
C TYR A 637 -50.14 -54.18 -3.47
N ASN A 638 -50.36 -55.28 -2.76
CA ASN A 638 -51.51 -56.14 -3.00
C ASN A 638 -52.64 -55.71 -2.08
N VAL A 639 -53.78 -55.36 -2.68
CA VAL A 639 -55.03 -55.13 -1.95
C VAL A 639 -56.03 -56.21 -2.33
N TYR A 640 -57.01 -56.43 -1.48
CA TYR A 640 -57.97 -57.51 -1.64
C TYR A 640 -59.36 -56.91 -1.81
N ARG A 641 -60.16 -57.47 -2.71
CA ARG A 641 -61.51 -57.00 -2.97
C ARG A 641 -62.52 -58.12 -2.90
N ILE A 642 -63.72 -57.73 -2.51
CA ILE A 642 -64.90 -58.60 -2.44
C ILE A 642 -66.04 -57.89 -3.15
N GLU A 643 -66.94 -58.63 -3.78
CA GLU A 643 -68.12 -58.02 -4.41
C GLU A 643 -69.03 -57.41 -3.33
N ASP A 644 -69.51 -56.18 -3.58
CA ASP A 644 -70.42 -55.49 -2.67
C ASP A 644 -71.79 -56.17 -2.71
N PRO A 645 -72.25 -56.78 -1.59
CA PRO A 645 -73.53 -57.49 -1.57
C PRO A 645 -74.73 -56.57 -1.81
N ASN A 646 -74.56 -55.25 -1.61
CA ASN A 646 -75.63 -54.26 -1.78
C ASN A 646 -75.62 -53.60 -3.17
N GLN A 647 -74.55 -53.77 -3.95
CA GLN A 647 -74.37 -53.09 -5.24
C GLN A 647 -73.68 -54.03 -6.24
N GLY A 648 -74.49 -54.77 -7.01
CA GLY A 648 -73.99 -55.73 -8.01
C GLY A 648 -72.97 -55.11 -8.98
N GLY A 649 -71.85 -55.79 -9.18
CA GLY A 649 -70.75 -55.33 -10.03
C GLY A 649 -69.79 -54.30 -9.39
N LYS A 650 -70.01 -53.89 -8.14
CA LYS A 650 -69.06 -53.06 -7.38
C LYS A 650 -68.28 -53.89 -6.37
N PHE A 651 -67.14 -53.35 -5.94
CA PHE A 651 -66.22 -54.03 -5.06
C PHE A 651 -65.89 -53.17 -3.84
N ILE A 652 -65.79 -53.82 -2.69
CA ILE A 652 -65.24 -53.25 -1.45
C ILE A 652 -63.79 -53.73 -1.33
N TYR A 653 -62.88 -52.79 -1.08
CA TYR A 653 -61.44 -53.02 -1.05
C TYR A 653 -60.92 -53.02 0.37
N TYR A 654 -59.94 -53.88 0.64
CA TYR A 654 -59.31 -54.11 1.94
C TYR A 654 -57.79 -54.17 1.82
N PRO A 655 -57.05 -53.71 2.86
CA PRO A 655 -55.59 -53.72 2.86
C PRO A 655 -54.99 -55.11 3.07
N SER A 656 -55.75 -56.08 3.60
CA SER A 656 -55.27 -57.44 3.83
C SER A 656 -56.30 -58.51 3.47
N GLN A 657 -55.81 -59.72 3.21
CA GLN A 657 -56.62 -60.87 2.83
C GLN A 657 -57.54 -61.31 3.96
N ASP A 658 -57.04 -61.32 5.20
CA ASP A 658 -57.78 -61.72 6.39
C ASP A 658 -59.00 -60.82 6.63
N LEU A 659 -58.84 -59.51 6.42
CA LEU A 659 -59.94 -58.55 6.55
C LEU A 659 -61.01 -58.78 5.47
N ALA A 660 -60.60 -59.04 4.23
CA ALA A 660 -61.52 -59.37 3.16
C ALA A 660 -62.26 -60.69 3.42
N LEU A 661 -61.57 -61.72 3.91
CA LEU A 661 -62.17 -63.01 4.28
C LEU A 661 -63.15 -62.87 5.44
N ALA A 662 -62.77 -62.12 6.49
CA ALA A 662 -63.65 -61.84 7.62
C ALA A 662 -64.91 -61.09 7.18
N ALA A 663 -64.78 -60.10 6.28
CA ALA A 663 -65.90 -59.37 5.73
C ALA A 663 -66.86 -60.26 4.90
N VAL A 664 -66.33 -61.16 4.06
CA VAL A 664 -67.16 -62.13 3.32
C VAL A 664 -67.94 -63.03 4.27
N LYS A 665 -67.28 -63.56 5.31
CA LYS A 665 -67.94 -64.40 6.32
C LYS A 665 -68.99 -63.64 7.12
N ALA A 666 -68.72 -62.39 7.49
CA ALA A 666 -69.66 -61.55 8.23
C ALA A 666 -70.91 -61.24 7.39
N ASN A 667 -70.73 -60.86 6.12
CA ASN A 667 -71.83 -60.64 5.18
C ASN A 667 -72.65 -61.92 4.96
N ALA A 668 -71.97 -63.07 4.84
CA ALA A 668 -72.63 -64.36 4.67
C ALA A 668 -73.43 -64.83 5.90
N LYS A 669 -72.99 -64.47 7.13
CA LYS A 669 -73.76 -64.71 8.36
C LYS A 669 -75.04 -63.88 8.39
N LEU A 670 -74.99 -62.62 7.94
CA LEU A 670 -76.17 -61.76 7.84
C LEU A 670 -77.18 -62.26 6.81
N SER A 671 -76.72 -62.90 5.72
CA SER A 671 -77.57 -63.48 4.67
C SER A 671 -78.05 -64.91 4.94
N SER A 672 -77.87 -65.44 6.16
CA SER A 672 -78.22 -66.83 6.54
C SER A 672 -77.43 -67.91 5.77
N SER A 673 -76.35 -67.54 5.08
CA SER A 673 -75.57 -68.41 4.21
C SER A 673 -74.45 -69.12 4.94
N VAL A 674 -74.17 -68.76 6.20
CA VAL A 674 -73.32 -69.54 7.13
C VAL A 674 -74.07 -69.94 8.38
N ASN A 675 -74.42 -71.23 8.49
CA ASN A 675 -75.00 -71.80 9.71
C ASN A 675 -73.96 -72.65 10.42
N THR A 676 -73.69 -72.33 11.69
CA THR A 676 -72.92 -73.22 12.58
C THR A 676 -73.89 -74.15 13.28
N LEU A 677 -73.80 -75.46 13.03
CA LEU A 677 -74.75 -76.46 13.52
C LEU A 677 -74.03 -77.57 14.32
N GLU A 678 -74.76 -78.22 15.23
CA GLU A 678 -74.28 -79.33 16.08
C GLU A 678 -75.18 -80.57 15.91
N LYS A 679 -74.59 -81.77 15.88
CA LYS A 679 -75.33 -83.05 15.89
C LYS A 679 -74.76 -84.06 16.88
N ALA A 680 -75.64 -84.83 17.52
CA ALA A 680 -75.35 -85.88 18.49
C ALA A 680 -75.09 -87.25 17.83
N ILE A 681 -74.08 -87.98 18.30
CA ILE A 681 -73.69 -89.31 17.80
C ILE A 681 -74.02 -90.39 18.84
N TYR A 682 -74.50 -91.55 18.42
CA TYR A 682 -74.87 -92.70 19.24
C TYR A 682 -74.26 -94.01 18.70
N LEU A 683 -74.03 -94.98 19.59
CA LEU A 683 -73.54 -96.32 19.30
C LEU A 683 -74.50 -97.38 19.85
N TYR A 684 -74.99 -98.28 19.00
CA TYR A 684 -75.84 -99.40 19.41
C TYR A 684 -75.17 -100.73 19.07
N ASN A 685 -75.15 -101.66 20.01
CA ASN A 685 -74.57 -102.99 19.84
C ASN A 685 -75.67 -104.03 19.69
N TYR A 686 -75.84 -104.57 18.49
CA TYR A 686 -76.84 -105.59 18.19
C TYR A 686 -76.26 -107.00 18.38
N SER A 687 -76.98 -107.89 19.07
CA SER A 687 -76.59 -109.31 19.18
C SER A 687 -77.36 -110.15 18.15
N ALA A 688 -76.65 -110.62 17.13
CA ALA A 688 -77.22 -111.40 16.05
C ALA A 688 -77.65 -112.81 16.49
N THR A 689 -78.52 -113.45 15.70
CA THR A 689 -79.11 -114.77 16.03
C THR A 689 -78.06 -115.89 16.17
N ASN A 690 -76.90 -115.74 15.52
CA ASN A 690 -75.74 -116.64 15.65
C ASN A 690 -74.88 -116.39 16.91
N GLY A 691 -75.24 -115.41 17.74
CA GLY A 691 -74.55 -115.03 18.96
C GLY A 691 -73.48 -113.94 18.82
N GLN A 692 -73.25 -113.39 17.63
CA GLN A 692 -72.23 -112.35 17.40
C GLN A 692 -72.77 -110.93 17.69
N VAL A 693 -71.96 -110.08 18.35
CA VAL A 693 -72.33 -108.67 18.64
C VAL A 693 -71.73 -107.70 17.62
N ILE A 694 -72.55 -106.81 17.06
CA ILE A 694 -72.19 -105.88 15.98
C ILE A 694 -72.48 -104.43 16.40
N PRO A 695 -71.48 -103.54 16.41
CA PRO A 695 -71.66 -102.12 16.72
C PRO A 695 -72.15 -101.32 15.51
N PHE A 696 -73.13 -100.43 15.72
CA PHE A 696 -73.62 -99.43 14.77
C PHE A 696 -73.49 -98.03 15.36
N VAL A 697 -72.73 -97.16 14.68
CA VAL A 697 -72.65 -95.73 15.00
C VAL A 697 -73.63 -94.97 14.10
N PHE A 698 -74.47 -94.11 14.67
CA PHE A 698 -75.49 -93.35 13.96
C PHE A 698 -75.77 -92.01 14.65
N TYR A 699 -76.43 -91.08 13.96
CA TYR A 699 -76.85 -89.79 14.52
C TYR A 699 -78.24 -89.88 15.15
N ASP A 700 -78.58 -88.98 16.07
CA ASP A 700 -79.90 -88.90 16.75
C ASP A 700 -81.13 -89.15 15.85
N ASN A 701 -81.07 -88.75 14.58
CA ASN A 701 -82.16 -88.84 13.62
C ASN A 701 -82.05 -90.01 12.61
N ASP A 702 -81.07 -90.91 12.72
CA ASP A 702 -80.77 -91.96 11.73
C ASP A 702 -80.91 -93.40 12.26
N VAL A 703 -81.82 -93.65 13.20
CA VAL A 703 -82.08 -95.02 13.71
C VAL A 703 -82.58 -95.98 12.63
N ASN A 704 -83.31 -95.48 11.63
CA ASN A 704 -83.89 -96.33 10.58
C ASN A 704 -82.82 -96.99 9.69
N SER A 705 -81.70 -96.30 9.47
CA SER A 705 -80.51 -96.84 8.81
C SER A 705 -79.91 -98.02 9.58
N VAL A 706 -79.89 -97.92 10.91
CA VAL A 706 -79.40 -99.00 11.80
C VAL A 706 -80.31 -100.22 11.71
N ILE A 707 -81.64 -100.04 11.84
CA ILE A 707 -82.63 -101.12 11.73
C ILE A 707 -82.49 -101.86 10.40
N LYS A 708 -82.39 -101.11 9.29
CA LYS A 708 -82.27 -101.71 7.96
C LYS A 708 -81.00 -102.53 7.81
N LYS A 709 -79.88 -102.07 8.37
CA LYS A 709 -78.61 -102.81 8.37
C LYS A 709 -78.68 -104.09 9.21
N ILE A 710 -79.39 -104.05 10.35
CA ILE A 710 -79.61 -105.24 11.17
C ILE A 710 -80.41 -106.30 10.39
N TYR A 711 -81.50 -105.91 9.72
CA TYR A 711 -82.25 -106.84 8.86
C TYR A 711 -81.40 -107.43 7.74
N GLN A 712 -80.61 -106.59 7.05
CA GLN A 712 -79.70 -107.07 6.01
C GLN A 712 -78.66 -108.05 6.56
N TYR A 713 -78.19 -107.83 7.79
CA TYR A 713 -77.22 -108.72 8.43
C TYR A 713 -77.86 -110.08 8.79
N GLU A 714 -79.05 -110.07 9.39
CA GLU A 714 -79.76 -111.30 9.77
C GLU A 714 -80.19 -112.15 8.57
N GLU A 715 -80.62 -111.53 7.46
CA GLU A 715 -80.92 -112.23 6.20
C GLU A 715 -79.70 -112.93 5.58
N TRP A 716 -78.49 -112.44 5.86
CA TRP A 716 -77.25 -113.02 5.33
C TRP A 716 -76.72 -114.21 6.13
N THR A 717 -77.12 -114.38 7.40
CA THR A 717 -76.61 -115.45 8.29
C THR A 717 -77.49 -116.70 8.37
N VAL A 718 -78.66 -116.72 7.72
CA VAL A 718 -79.61 -117.86 7.71
C VAL A 718 -79.58 -118.65 6.37
N ASN A 719 -78.69 -118.27 5.44
CA ASN A 719 -78.25 -119.08 4.30
C ASN A 719 -76.81 -119.55 4.54
#